data_AF-A0A6S6PHM7-F1
#
_entry.id   AF-A0A6S6PHM7-F1
#
_cell.length_a   1.000
_cell.length_b   1.000
_cell.length_c   1.000
_cell.angle_alpha   90.00
_cell.angle_beta   90.00
_cell.angle_gamma   90.00
#
_symmetry.space_group_name_H-M   'P 1'
#
loop_
_entity.id
_entity.type
_entity.pdbx_description
1 polymer ?
#
loop_
_entity_poly.entity_id
_entity_poly.type
_entity_poly.pdbx_seq_one_letter_code
_entity_poly.pdbx_strand_id
1 'polypeptide(L)'
;MPLTRNPGEKPPHLSPEAEEAMVSRVEAMAQDTPALQDKPKSWKRWLKHLPHLLGLLLMVAAILVVRKEVQSLSMADIRTALSGIPHSALMAGVGCTFLSYFILSFYDRLAVIQVGHKEVSFLRTAFAAFCSYVLSHNLGFSAVSGAAVRFRLYRNWGLPPFAIAHIIAFCSVTYLLGAGVLIGSVLLLEPGAVPGLGGRIPAPVTAGIGVLCWLGVLAYVLAGLKWRKITFRGKEIDLPSTPMAIAQTVVAAADMAATAGIAWVLLPPGTIDYTSFLAIYIASYTAGLVASVPGGLGVFDSAMLLALGPYMSKPDIIGVILVFRLFYYIIPLFLAGGMFAAHELFLRGDAALARKKGREDSDSPARPRRPSQVVRESEADFSVAVATGVVAMCGVLLMILPVINPVHHAVGSKIIMFVSRQVGGYALTLAGATLIALAVGLSQRVTLAWGATLFVLVLAAAATFLRGNAPAVSIVLGFSAFLVAPFRRCYYRHARLLSEPLSFTTILSLILLIGCALLIGTHREATDSWWQLFVPEGSHARWIVTVAGALALLVIASLARPGRVIVRSWNERNAEWYYSLDHAIPAVPGGVVHGMVAGETGTAAIPFRRRGNFVIGLGDPAGDDADAPSVIWRLRDLALQEGLQPVFWGTGEVFLPIYDDIGLVSWPLEGMPGLYVSCPSEQIGLVRALLTGRKGGGRAVRSAS
;
A
#
# COMPACT_ATOMS: atom_id res chain seq x y z
N MET A 1 11.12 -17.00 21.69
CA MET A 1 12.48 -17.57 21.76
C MET A 1 13.31 -16.98 20.63
N PRO A 2 14.62 -16.70 20.78
CA PRO A 2 15.47 -16.67 19.60
C PRO A 2 15.37 -18.06 18.95
N LEU A 3 15.13 -18.11 17.64
CA LEU A 3 15.20 -19.34 16.87
C LEU A 3 16.68 -19.71 16.80
N THR A 4 17.19 -20.45 17.77
CA THR A 4 18.59 -20.86 17.83
C THR A 4 18.65 -22.37 17.95
N ARG A 5 19.19 -23.02 16.93
CA ARG A 5 19.56 -24.43 16.97
C ARG A 5 20.78 -24.60 17.89
N ASN A 6 20.92 -25.77 18.52
CA ASN A 6 22.10 -26.03 19.36
C ASN A 6 23.33 -26.21 18.47
N PRO A 7 24.43 -25.46 18.71
CA PRO A 7 25.66 -25.63 17.93
C PRO A 7 26.17 -27.08 18.06
N GLY A 8 26.23 -27.80 16.93
CA GLY A 8 26.65 -29.20 16.86
C GLY A 8 25.52 -30.22 16.68
N GLU A 9 24.25 -29.83 16.74
CA GLU A 9 23.12 -30.72 16.44
C GLU A 9 23.01 -30.96 14.93
N LYS A 10 23.28 -32.19 14.49
CA LYS A 10 23.17 -32.61 13.09
C LYS A 10 21.69 -32.79 12.72
N PRO A 11 21.25 -32.31 11.55
CA PRO A 11 19.88 -32.53 11.09
C PRO A 11 19.61 -34.04 10.92
N PRO A 12 18.37 -34.51 11.13
CA PRO A 12 18.02 -35.92 10.99
C PRO A 12 18.26 -36.42 9.54
N HIS A 13 18.78 -37.64 9.40
CA HIS A 13 19.24 -38.20 8.11
C HIS A 13 18.11 -38.95 7.38
N LEU A 14 17.88 -38.64 6.11
CA LEU A 14 16.98 -39.38 5.21
C LEU A 14 17.74 -40.46 4.43
N SER A 15 17.16 -41.65 4.22
CA SER A 15 17.78 -42.69 3.39
C SER A 15 17.54 -42.43 1.88
N PRO A 16 18.53 -42.72 0.99
CA PRO A 16 18.41 -42.48 -0.44
C PRO A 16 17.21 -43.20 -1.09
N GLU A 17 16.90 -44.42 -0.63
CA GLU A 17 15.81 -45.25 -1.16
C GLU A 17 14.41 -44.70 -0.82
N ALA A 18 14.25 -44.11 0.37
CA ALA A 18 12.99 -43.50 0.78
C ALA A 18 12.66 -42.24 -0.05
N GLU A 19 13.69 -41.52 -0.49
CA GLU A 19 13.54 -40.34 -1.35
C GLU A 19 13.27 -40.73 -2.81
N GLU A 20 13.97 -41.73 -3.38
CA GLU A 20 13.79 -42.18 -4.76
C GLU A 20 12.41 -42.84 -4.99
N ALA A 21 11.93 -43.63 -4.02
CA ALA A 21 10.59 -44.22 -4.03
C ALA A 21 9.48 -43.16 -3.95
N MET A 22 9.75 -42.01 -3.34
CA MET A 22 8.78 -40.92 -3.22
C MET A 22 8.79 -40.00 -4.44
N VAL A 23 9.97 -39.70 -4.94
CA VAL A 23 10.21 -38.89 -6.13
C VAL A 23 9.57 -39.52 -7.37
N SER A 24 9.68 -40.84 -7.51
CA SER A 24 8.98 -41.62 -8.55
C SER A 24 7.45 -41.60 -8.36
N ARG A 25 6.95 -41.55 -7.12
CA ARG A 25 5.50 -41.38 -6.81
C ARG A 25 4.98 -39.98 -7.13
N VAL A 26 5.77 -38.94 -6.89
CA VAL A 26 5.47 -37.55 -7.29
C VAL A 26 5.41 -37.44 -8.82
N GLU A 27 6.28 -38.15 -9.55
CA GLU A 27 6.28 -38.19 -11.02
C GLU A 27 5.06 -38.90 -11.61
N ALA A 28 4.70 -40.08 -11.08
CA ALA A 28 3.51 -40.80 -11.53
C ALA A 28 2.23 -39.95 -11.39
N MET A 29 2.14 -39.13 -10.33
CA MET A 29 0.98 -38.27 -10.10
C MET A 29 1.06 -36.90 -10.79
N ALA A 30 2.24 -36.34 -11.07
CA ALA A 30 2.38 -35.17 -11.94
C ALA A 30 1.94 -35.47 -13.37
N GLN A 31 2.05 -36.74 -13.79
CA GLN A 31 1.52 -37.25 -15.05
C GLN A 31 0.00 -37.55 -14.98
N ASP A 32 -0.53 -38.03 -13.85
CA ASP A 32 -1.95 -38.35 -13.64
C ASP A 32 -2.83 -37.18 -13.14
N THR A 33 -2.22 -36.04 -12.79
CA THR A 33 -2.99 -34.82 -12.55
C THR A 33 -3.50 -34.37 -13.91
N PRO A 34 -4.82 -34.35 -14.19
CA PRO A 34 -5.30 -33.70 -15.39
C PRO A 34 -4.73 -32.30 -15.30
N ALA A 35 -3.91 -31.92 -16.29
CA ALA A 35 -3.21 -30.66 -16.26
C ALA A 35 -4.17 -29.61 -15.74
N LEU A 36 -3.91 -29.02 -14.58
CA LEU A 36 -4.58 -27.80 -14.15
C LEU A 36 -4.11 -26.63 -15.06
N GLN A 37 -3.95 -26.91 -16.36
CA GLN A 37 -4.29 -26.05 -17.46
C GLN A 37 -5.80 -26.11 -17.72
N ASP A 38 -6.63 -25.94 -16.69
CA ASP A 38 -7.71 -24.98 -16.92
C ASP A 38 -7.03 -23.61 -16.95
N LYS A 39 -6.36 -23.31 -18.09
CA LYS A 39 -6.17 -21.93 -18.49
C LYS A 39 -7.58 -21.36 -18.41
N PRO A 40 -7.91 -20.43 -17.50
CA PRO A 40 -9.25 -19.89 -17.47
C PRO A 40 -9.56 -19.45 -18.89
N LYS A 41 -10.62 -20.01 -19.50
CA LYS A 41 -11.04 -19.74 -20.90
C LYS A 41 -10.70 -18.28 -21.18
N SER A 42 -9.84 -17.99 -22.16
CA SER A 42 -9.19 -16.69 -22.42
C SER A 42 -9.97 -15.47 -21.88
N TRP A 43 -11.25 -15.38 -22.20
CA TRP A 43 -12.23 -14.41 -21.70
C TRP A 43 -12.30 -14.20 -20.16
N LYS A 44 -12.27 -15.24 -19.33
CA LYS A 44 -12.24 -15.15 -17.85
C LYS A 44 -10.95 -14.52 -17.32
N ARG A 45 -9.84 -14.56 -18.07
CA ARG A 45 -8.62 -13.77 -17.73
C ARG A 45 -8.85 -12.29 -17.98
N TRP A 46 -9.47 -11.95 -19.11
CA TRP A 46 -9.81 -10.56 -19.45
C TRP A 46 -10.84 -9.96 -18.48
N LEU A 47 -11.81 -10.74 -18.00
CA LEU A 47 -12.76 -10.32 -16.95
C LEU A 47 -12.07 -9.92 -15.64
N LYS A 48 -10.93 -10.52 -15.28
CA LYS A 48 -10.15 -10.10 -14.10
C LYS A 48 -9.47 -8.75 -14.32
N HIS A 49 -9.19 -8.39 -15.57
CA HIS A 49 -8.61 -7.10 -15.94
C HIS A 49 -9.66 -6.03 -16.25
N LEU A 50 -10.93 -6.41 -16.42
CA LEU A 50 -12.04 -5.49 -16.72
C LEU A 50 -12.19 -4.35 -15.70
N PRO A 51 -12.07 -4.57 -14.36
CA PRO A 51 -12.10 -3.48 -13.39
C PRO A 51 -10.91 -2.51 -13.56
N HIS A 52 -9.73 -3.04 -13.89
CA HIS A 52 -8.54 -2.21 -14.14
C HIS A 52 -8.67 -1.42 -15.44
N LEU A 53 -9.25 -2.01 -16.48
CA LEU A 53 -9.50 -1.37 -17.76
C LEU A 53 -10.58 -0.28 -17.65
N LEU A 54 -11.64 -0.54 -16.90
CA LEU A 54 -12.68 0.43 -16.57
C LEU A 54 -12.12 1.59 -15.74
N GLY A 55 -11.30 1.29 -14.71
CA GLY A 55 -10.62 2.32 -13.93
C GLY A 55 -9.66 3.17 -14.78
N LEU A 56 -8.92 2.55 -15.71
CA LEU A 56 -8.06 3.26 -16.67
C LEU A 56 -8.88 4.14 -17.63
N LEU A 57 -9.99 3.62 -18.17
CA LEU A 57 -10.90 4.36 -19.05
C LEU A 57 -11.48 5.58 -18.32
N LEU A 58 -11.96 5.40 -17.09
CA LEU A 58 -12.51 6.47 -16.27
C LEU A 58 -11.43 7.50 -15.88
N MET A 59 -10.20 7.06 -15.61
CA MET A 59 -9.06 7.96 -15.42
C MET A 59 -8.76 8.78 -16.67
N VAL A 60 -8.69 8.15 -17.85
CA VAL A 60 -8.47 8.85 -19.12
C VAL A 60 -9.61 9.85 -19.39
N ALA A 61 -10.87 9.44 -19.17
CA ALA A 61 -12.02 10.32 -19.27
C ALA A 61 -11.94 11.50 -18.29
N ALA A 62 -11.56 11.26 -17.03
CA ALA A 62 -11.36 12.30 -16.02
C ALA A 62 -10.24 13.28 -16.42
N ILE A 63 -9.11 12.78 -16.95
CA ILE A 63 -8.01 13.61 -17.45
C ILE A 63 -8.46 14.46 -18.65
N LEU A 64 -9.26 13.90 -19.57
CA LEU A 64 -9.80 14.63 -20.71
C LEU A 64 -10.77 15.72 -20.28
N VAL A 65 -11.65 15.45 -19.31
CA VAL A 65 -12.57 16.43 -18.74
C VAL A 65 -11.79 17.53 -18.01
N VAL A 66 -10.88 17.17 -17.10
CA VAL A 66 -10.01 18.13 -16.40
C VAL A 66 -9.21 18.96 -17.41
N ARG A 67 -8.65 18.37 -18.46
CA ARG A 67 -7.93 19.10 -19.50
C ARG A 67 -8.83 20.13 -20.19
N LYS A 68 -10.05 19.73 -20.57
CA LYS A 68 -11.02 20.62 -21.20
C LYS A 68 -11.42 21.78 -20.27
N GLU A 69 -11.59 21.50 -18.98
CA GLU A 69 -11.97 22.50 -17.98
C GLU A 69 -10.82 23.42 -17.55
N VAL A 70 -9.59 22.90 -17.50
CA VAL A 70 -8.38 23.65 -17.10
C VAL A 70 -7.82 24.51 -18.23
N GLN A 71 -8.08 24.17 -19.50
CA GLN A 71 -7.64 24.97 -20.64
C GLN A 71 -8.20 26.41 -20.66
N SER A 72 -9.34 26.65 -20.01
CA SER A 72 -9.94 27.99 -19.89
C SER A 72 -9.50 28.76 -18.65
N LEU A 73 -8.62 28.21 -17.80
CA LEU A 73 -8.30 28.78 -16.49
C LEU A 73 -6.90 29.40 -16.44
N SER A 74 -6.81 30.63 -15.95
CA SER A 74 -5.54 31.27 -15.64
C SER A 74 -5.07 30.90 -14.24
N MET A 75 -3.77 30.63 -14.07
CA MET A 75 -3.18 30.38 -12.75
C MET A 75 -3.25 31.62 -11.84
N ALA A 76 -3.29 32.83 -12.44
CA ALA A 76 -3.49 34.07 -11.68
C ALA A 76 -4.85 34.08 -10.97
N ASP A 77 -5.91 33.60 -11.64
CA ASP A 77 -7.26 33.58 -11.09
C ASP A 77 -7.38 32.59 -9.92
N ILE A 78 -6.73 31.42 -10.02
CA ILE A 78 -6.68 30.44 -8.93
C ILE A 78 -5.94 31.02 -7.71
N ARG A 79 -4.84 31.75 -7.94
CA ARG A 79 -4.10 32.40 -6.85
C ARG A 79 -4.93 33.48 -6.17
N THR A 80 -5.64 34.30 -6.95
CA THR A 80 -6.56 35.32 -6.44
C THR A 80 -7.69 34.67 -5.63
N ALA A 81 -8.30 33.61 -6.15
CA ALA A 81 -9.34 32.85 -5.47
C ALA A 81 -8.86 32.28 -4.12
N LEU A 82 -7.68 31.64 -4.09
CA LEU A 82 -7.08 31.13 -2.85
C LEU A 82 -6.80 32.24 -1.84
N SER A 83 -6.32 33.41 -2.30
CA SER A 83 -6.10 34.57 -1.42
C SER A 83 -7.39 35.24 -0.94
N GLY A 84 -8.50 35.02 -1.65
CA GLY A 84 -9.82 35.54 -1.30
C GLY A 84 -10.52 34.74 -0.19
N ILE A 85 -10.05 33.54 0.14
CA ILE A 85 -10.63 32.73 1.22
C ILE A 85 -10.28 33.37 2.57
N PRO A 86 -11.26 33.81 3.38
CA PRO A 86 -10.99 34.49 4.63
C PRO A 86 -10.38 33.54 5.66
N HIS A 87 -9.53 34.07 6.54
CA HIS A 87 -8.86 33.27 7.57
C HIS A 87 -9.84 32.57 8.53
N SER A 88 -10.98 33.19 8.81
CA SER A 88 -12.05 32.59 9.61
C SER A 88 -12.63 31.33 8.97
N ALA A 89 -12.82 31.32 7.65
CA ALA A 89 -13.26 30.14 6.90
C ALA A 89 -12.21 29.03 6.93
N LEU A 90 -10.93 29.38 6.81
CA LEU A 90 -9.83 28.41 6.98
C LEU A 90 -9.86 27.77 8.36
N MET A 91 -10.01 28.57 9.43
CA MET A 91 -10.09 28.05 10.80
C MET A 91 -11.34 27.19 11.03
N ALA A 92 -12.49 27.59 10.48
CA ALA A 92 -13.70 26.78 10.49
C ALA A 92 -13.47 25.44 9.77
N GLY A 93 -12.78 25.44 8.61
CA GLY A 93 -12.41 24.25 7.87
C GLY A 93 -11.49 23.31 8.66
N VAL A 94 -10.53 23.85 9.43
CA VAL A 94 -9.72 23.07 10.37
C VAL A 94 -10.60 22.46 11.47
N GLY A 95 -11.55 23.22 12.03
CA GLY A 95 -12.51 22.73 13.02
C GLY A 95 -13.37 21.58 12.49
N CYS A 96 -13.94 21.72 11.29
CA CYS A 96 -14.69 20.66 10.61
C CYS A 96 -13.83 19.41 10.33
N THR A 97 -12.57 19.61 9.98
CA THR A 97 -11.61 18.51 9.75
C THR A 97 -11.34 17.73 11.02
N PHE A 98 -11.07 18.43 12.13
CA PHE A 98 -10.90 17.81 13.43
C PHE A 98 -12.16 17.06 13.85
N LEU A 99 -13.33 17.68 13.67
CA LEU A 99 -14.62 17.08 13.99
C LEU A 99 -14.87 15.80 13.18
N SER A 100 -14.63 15.79 11.87
CA SER A 100 -14.78 14.58 11.04
C SER A 100 -13.84 13.47 11.52
N TYR A 101 -12.53 13.73 11.66
CA TYR A 101 -11.59 12.69 12.12
C TYR A 101 -11.88 12.22 13.56
N PHE A 102 -12.41 13.09 14.42
CA PHE A 102 -12.89 12.72 15.75
C PHE A 102 -14.10 11.79 15.67
N ILE A 103 -15.12 12.09 14.85
CA ILE A 103 -16.28 11.21 14.65
C ILE A 103 -15.84 9.88 14.02
N LEU A 104 -14.93 9.93 13.05
CA LEU A 104 -14.35 8.78 12.36
C LEU A 104 -13.66 7.81 13.33
N SER A 105 -13.09 8.30 14.43
CA SER A 105 -12.48 7.47 15.47
C SER A 105 -13.48 6.52 16.16
N PHE A 106 -14.77 6.88 16.16
CA PHE A 106 -15.83 6.04 16.73
C PHE A 106 -16.17 4.85 15.85
N TYR A 107 -15.85 4.85 14.55
CA TYR A 107 -16.09 3.70 13.67
C TYR A 107 -15.40 2.45 14.23
N ASP A 108 -14.09 2.55 14.44
CA ASP A 108 -13.28 1.46 15.00
C ASP A 108 -13.63 1.19 16.48
N ARG A 109 -13.98 2.22 17.25
CA ARG A 109 -14.41 2.02 18.64
C ARG A 109 -15.68 1.17 18.73
N LEU A 110 -16.69 1.48 17.92
CA LEU A 110 -17.93 0.70 17.86
C LEU A 110 -17.65 -0.72 17.34
N ALA A 111 -16.81 -0.85 16.31
CA ALA A 111 -16.41 -2.16 15.77
C ALA A 111 -15.75 -3.06 16.81
N VAL A 112 -14.79 -2.52 17.57
CA VAL A 112 -14.09 -3.26 18.63
C VAL A 112 -15.03 -3.65 19.78
N ILE A 113 -15.95 -2.77 20.15
CA ILE A 113 -17.00 -3.07 21.13
C ILE A 113 -17.91 -4.19 20.63
N GLN A 114 -18.30 -4.16 19.36
CA GLN A 114 -19.16 -5.15 18.72
C GLN A 114 -18.51 -6.55 18.68
N VAL A 115 -17.20 -6.62 18.43
CA VAL A 115 -16.46 -7.89 18.40
C VAL A 115 -16.14 -8.41 19.81
N GLY A 116 -16.43 -7.64 20.86
CA GLY A 116 -16.27 -8.07 22.26
C GLY A 116 -14.93 -7.71 22.90
N HIS A 117 -14.06 -6.94 22.22
CA HIS A 117 -12.72 -6.57 22.69
C HIS A 117 -12.66 -5.18 23.33
N LYS A 118 -13.57 -4.90 24.27
CA LYS A 118 -13.75 -3.56 24.88
C LYS A 118 -12.52 -3.04 25.64
N GLU A 119 -11.61 -3.94 26.02
CA GLU A 119 -10.34 -3.68 26.70
C GLU A 119 -9.35 -2.83 25.88
N VAL A 120 -9.50 -2.79 24.55
CA VAL A 120 -8.69 -1.89 23.71
C VAL A 120 -9.13 -0.45 23.98
N SER A 121 -8.21 0.40 24.45
CA SER A 121 -8.52 1.78 24.80
C SER A 121 -8.97 2.61 23.59
N PHE A 122 -9.78 3.64 23.84
CA PHE A 122 -10.26 4.55 22.79
C PHE A 122 -9.11 5.20 22.00
N LEU A 123 -8.01 5.57 22.67
CA LEU A 123 -6.84 6.15 21.99
C LEU A 123 -6.21 5.18 20.98
N ARG A 124 -6.18 3.88 21.27
CA ARG A 124 -5.69 2.86 20.35
C ARG A 124 -6.64 2.70 19.16
N THR A 125 -7.95 2.61 19.40
CA THR A 125 -8.93 2.51 18.31
C THR A 125 -8.95 3.77 17.45
N ALA A 126 -8.81 4.96 18.05
CA ALA A 126 -8.73 6.23 17.34
C ALA A 126 -7.46 6.34 16.49
N PHE A 127 -6.32 5.94 17.04
CA PHE A 127 -5.07 5.85 16.28
C PHE A 127 -5.20 4.90 15.08
N ALA A 128 -5.79 3.72 15.28
CA ALA A 128 -6.01 2.76 14.21
C ALA A 128 -6.96 3.28 13.12
N ALA A 129 -8.09 3.87 13.51
CA ALA A 129 -9.03 4.51 12.58
C ALA A 129 -8.35 5.61 11.77
N PHE A 130 -7.75 6.60 12.45
CA PHE A 130 -7.10 7.75 11.81
C PHE A 130 -6.10 7.29 10.76
N CYS A 131 -5.17 6.43 11.16
CA CYS A 131 -4.13 5.91 10.29
C CYS A 131 -4.67 5.09 9.11
N SER A 132 -5.66 4.25 9.38
CA SER A 132 -6.27 3.40 8.36
C SER A 132 -7.00 4.25 7.32
N TYR A 133 -7.84 5.19 7.74
CA TYR A 133 -8.63 6.03 6.84
C TYR A 133 -7.79 7.03 6.08
N VAL A 134 -6.83 7.70 6.71
CA VAL A 134 -5.94 8.64 6.02
C VAL A 134 -5.23 7.98 4.83
N LEU A 135 -4.77 6.75 4.99
CA LEU A 135 -4.15 6.01 3.88
C LEU A 135 -5.15 5.51 2.85
N SER A 136 -6.30 5.05 3.31
CA SER A 136 -7.40 4.59 2.47
C SER A 136 -7.86 5.70 1.50
N HIS A 137 -7.92 6.94 1.98
CA HIS A 137 -8.29 8.10 1.18
C HIS A 137 -7.21 8.52 0.16
N ASN A 138 -5.91 8.28 0.43
CA ASN A 138 -4.82 8.79 -0.41
C ASN A 138 -4.27 7.79 -1.45
N LEU A 139 -4.18 6.50 -1.12
CA LEU A 139 -3.36 5.56 -1.92
C LEU A 139 -4.11 4.81 -3.04
N GLY A 140 -5.43 4.96 -3.16
CA GLY A 140 -6.23 4.08 -4.02
C GLY A 140 -6.27 2.64 -3.47
N PHE A 141 -7.17 1.79 -3.99
CA PHE A 141 -7.45 0.47 -3.38
C PHE A 141 -7.75 0.56 -1.87
N SER A 142 -8.55 1.57 -1.49
CA SER A 142 -8.93 1.97 -0.14
C SER A 142 -9.27 0.78 0.79
N ALA A 143 -9.98 -0.23 0.25
CA ALA A 143 -10.33 -1.44 0.99
C ALA A 143 -9.12 -2.27 1.45
N VAL A 144 -8.04 -2.31 0.66
CA VAL A 144 -6.84 -3.12 0.95
C VAL A 144 -5.88 -2.36 1.85
N SER A 145 -5.62 -1.08 1.55
CA SER A 145 -4.66 -0.27 2.30
C SER A 145 -5.14 -0.05 3.75
N GLY A 146 -6.40 0.32 3.96
CA GLY A 146 -6.96 0.48 5.29
C GLY A 146 -7.04 -0.81 6.11
N ALA A 147 -7.43 -1.91 5.46
CA ALA A 147 -7.51 -3.23 6.10
C ALA A 147 -6.15 -3.71 6.63
N ALA A 148 -5.07 -3.52 5.86
CA ALA A 148 -3.72 -3.88 6.27
C ALA A 148 -3.29 -3.14 7.54
N VAL A 149 -3.59 -1.85 7.67
CA VAL A 149 -3.29 -1.06 8.88
C VAL A 149 -4.00 -1.62 10.12
N ARG A 150 -5.30 -1.90 9.98
CA ARG A 150 -6.11 -2.46 11.08
C ARG A 150 -5.60 -3.83 11.49
N PHE A 151 -5.31 -4.69 10.50
CA PHE A 151 -4.76 -6.01 10.75
C PHE A 151 -3.46 -5.94 11.56
N ARG A 152 -2.55 -5.02 11.20
CA ARG A 152 -1.30 -4.78 11.92
C ARG A 152 -1.54 -4.32 13.37
N LEU A 153 -2.23 -3.19 13.54
CA LEU A 153 -2.34 -2.54 14.85
C LEU A 153 -3.11 -3.41 15.84
N TYR A 154 -4.24 -3.98 15.41
CA TYR A 154 -5.03 -4.85 16.28
C TYR A 154 -4.34 -6.18 16.59
N ARG A 155 -3.60 -6.77 15.64
CA ARG A 155 -2.80 -7.98 15.92
C ARG A 155 -1.67 -7.68 16.92
N ASN A 156 -1.01 -6.53 16.81
CA ASN A 156 -0.01 -6.09 17.79
C ASN A 156 -0.60 -5.86 19.19
N TRP A 157 -1.89 -5.51 19.26
CA TRP A 157 -2.63 -5.39 20.51
C TRP A 157 -3.24 -6.71 21.01
N GLY A 158 -3.04 -7.81 20.29
CA GLY A 158 -3.41 -9.16 20.72
C GLY A 158 -4.75 -9.68 20.16
N LEU A 159 -5.37 -8.98 19.20
CA LEU A 159 -6.64 -9.44 18.63
C LEU A 159 -6.42 -10.58 17.62
N PRO A 160 -7.27 -11.63 17.63
CA PRO A 160 -7.17 -12.72 16.67
C PRO A 160 -7.56 -12.26 15.25
N PRO A 161 -6.98 -12.84 14.18
CA PRO A 161 -7.26 -12.45 12.79
C PRO A 161 -8.73 -12.37 12.42
N PHE A 162 -9.55 -13.29 12.95
CA PHE A 162 -10.99 -13.31 12.69
C PHE A 162 -11.71 -12.11 13.31
N ALA A 163 -11.33 -11.68 14.51
CA ALA A 163 -11.86 -10.48 15.14
C ALA A 163 -11.51 -9.23 14.32
N ILE A 164 -10.29 -9.15 13.79
CA ILE A 164 -9.85 -8.02 12.97
C ILE A 164 -10.61 -7.98 11.63
N ALA A 165 -10.80 -9.14 10.99
CA ALA A 165 -11.62 -9.23 9.79
C ALA A 165 -13.06 -8.75 10.05
N HIS A 166 -13.62 -9.09 11.21
CA HIS A 166 -14.95 -8.61 11.62
C HIS A 166 -14.94 -7.10 11.87
N ILE A 167 -13.91 -6.53 12.50
CA ILE A 167 -13.75 -5.07 12.64
C ILE A 167 -13.75 -4.38 11.27
N ILE A 168 -12.95 -4.88 10.33
CA ILE A 168 -12.84 -4.32 8.98
C ILE A 168 -14.21 -4.37 8.28
N ALA A 169 -14.88 -5.53 8.31
CA ALA A 169 -16.20 -5.71 7.72
C ALA A 169 -17.24 -4.78 8.37
N PHE A 170 -17.22 -4.66 9.70
CA PHE A 170 -18.10 -3.75 10.43
C PHE A 170 -17.89 -2.31 9.96
N CYS A 171 -16.65 -1.81 9.91
CA CYS A 171 -16.36 -0.45 9.45
C CYS A 171 -16.75 -0.21 7.98
N SER A 172 -16.61 -1.21 7.10
CA SER A 172 -17.10 -1.13 5.72
C SER A 172 -18.62 -1.01 5.65
N VAL A 173 -19.34 -1.78 6.47
CA VAL A 173 -20.81 -1.67 6.58
C VAL A 173 -21.21 -0.32 7.18
N THR A 174 -20.50 0.18 8.19
CA THR A 174 -20.73 1.51 8.78
C THR A 174 -20.73 2.59 7.72
N TYR A 175 -19.70 2.59 6.88
CA TYR A 175 -19.57 3.52 5.77
C TYR A 175 -20.77 3.42 4.79
N LEU A 176 -21.18 2.20 4.42
CA LEU A 176 -22.33 1.98 3.51
C LEU A 176 -23.65 2.46 4.11
N LEU A 177 -23.85 2.32 5.42
CA LEU A 177 -25.05 2.81 6.10
C LEU A 177 -25.11 4.34 6.08
N GLY A 178 -24.00 5.01 6.40
CA GLY A 178 -23.91 6.48 6.31
C GLY A 178 -24.16 6.98 4.88
N ALA A 179 -23.53 6.33 3.89
CA ALA A 179 -23.77 6.61 2.48
C ALA A 179 -25.25 6.41 2.10
N GLY A 180 -25.85 5.29 2.53
CA GLY A 180 -27.25 4.98 2.28
C GLY A 180 -28.21 6.03 2.85
N VAL A 181 -27.97 6.49 4.08
CA VAL A 181 -28.76 7.56 4.71
C VAL A 181 -28.63 8.86 3.93
N LEU A 182 -27.41 9.29 3.62
CA LEU A 182 -27.19 10.60 2.99
C LEU A 182 -27.59 10.61 1.52
N ILE A 183 -27.15 9.62 0.73
CA ILE A 183 -27.59 9.47 -0.67
C ILE A 183 -29.11 9.31 -0.72
N GLY A 184 -29.68 8.48 0.17
CA GLY A 184 -31.11 8.28 0.25
C GLY A 184 -31.88 9.57 0.53
N SER A 185 -31.42 10.35 1.50
CA SER A 185 -32.03 11.65 1.84
C SER A 185 -31.89 12.66 0.70
N VAL A 186 -30.72 12.77 0.09
CA VAL A 186 -30.46 13.69 -1.02
C VAL A 186 -31.34 13.38 -2.22
N LEU A 187 -31.45 12.11 -2.62
CA LEU A 187 -32.29 11.71 -3.75
C LEU A 187 -33.79 11.90 -3.51
N LEU A 188 -34.23 11.93 -2.24
CA LEU A 188 -35.62 12.20 -1.86
C LEU A 188 -35.93 13.70 -1.80
N LEU A 189 -35.01 14.50 -1.24
CA LEU A 189 -35.19 15.94 -1.02
C LEU A 189 -34.90 16.74 -2.28
N GLU A 190 -33.85 16.37 -3.02
CA GLU A 190 -33.40 17.03 -4.25
C GLU A 190 -33.15 16.01 -5.38
N PRO A 191 -34.21 15.43 -5.98
CA PRO A 191 -34.10 14.40 -7.02
C PRO A 191 -33.25 14.82 -8.24
N GLY A 192 -33.10 16.13 -8.47
CA GLY A 192 -32.31 16.73 -9.55
C GLY A 192 -30.85 17.05 -9.21
N ALA A 193 -30.39 16.81 -7.97
CA ALA A 193 -29.04 17.19 -7.53
C ALA A 193 -27.91 16.34 -8.15
N VAL A 194 -28.22 15.27 -8.88
CA VAL A 194 -27.21 14.39 -9.51
C VAL A 194 -26.49 15.12 -10.66
N PRO A 195 -25.19 15.46 -10.54
CA PRO A 195 -24.50 16.25 -11.55
C PRO A 195 -24.48 15.55 -12.91
N GLY A 196 -24.88 16.26 -13.97
CA GLY A 196 -24.92 15.74 -15.35
C GLY A 196 -26.09 14.80 -15.70
N LEU A 197 -26.82 14.28 -14.71
CA LEU A 197 -27.94 13.33 -14.90
C LEU A 197 -29.28 13.81 -14.35
N GLY A 198 -29.29 14.78 -13.42
CA GLY A 198 -30.47 15.24 -12.69
C GLY A 198 -31.59 15.84 -13.54
N GLY A 199 -31.31 16.24 -14.78
CA GLY A 199 -32.32 16.67 -15.77
C GLY A 199 -32.74 15.58 -16.77
N ARG A 200 -32.07 14.42 -16.78
CA ARG A 200 -32.31 13.32 -17.75
C ARG A 200 -33.02 12.13 -17.11
N ILE A 201 -32.90 11.96 -15.80
CA ILE A 201 -33.56 10.89 -15.06
C ILE A 201 -34.85 11.43 -14.43
N PRO A 202 -36.01 10.80 -14.65
CA PRO A 202 -37.26 11.23 -14.02
C PRO A 202 -37.15 11.21 -12.49
N ALA A 203 -37.63 12.27 -11.84
CA ALA A 203 -37.64 12.40 -10.37
C ALA A 203 -38.22 11.19 -9.59
N PRO A 204 -39.27 10.48 -10.08
CA PRO A 204 -39.75 9.28 -9.40
C PRO A 204 -38.72 8.14 -9.33
N VAL A 205 -37.83 8.04 -10.33
CA VAL A 205 -36.80 7.00 -10.37
C VAL A 205 -35.72 7.29 -9.34
N THR A 206 -35.24 8.53 -9.28
CA THR A 206 -34.24 8.94 -8.27
C THR A 206 -34.82 8.85 -6.86
N ALA A 207 -36.06 9.29 -6.66
CA ALA A 207 -36.76 9.11 -5.38
C ALA A 207 -36.92 7.62 -5.01
N GLY A 208 -37.26 6.75 -5.96
CA GLY A 208 -37.35 5.31 -5.74
C GLY A 208 -36.03 4.67 -5.29
N ILE A 209 -34.90 5.11 -5.87
CA ILE A 209 -33.57 4.70 -5.41
C ILE A 209 -33.32 5.22 -3.98
N GLY A 210 -33.71 6.46 -3.69
CA GLY A 210 -33.60 7.03 -2.35
C GLY A 210 -34.38 6.25 -1.29
N VAL A 211 -35.62 5.86 -1.59
CA VAL A 211 -36.43 4.96 -0.76
C VAL A 211 -35.73 3.61 -0.57
N LEU A 212 -35.18 3.02 -1.64
CA LEU A 212 -34.48 1.74 -1.55
C LEU A 212 -33.25 1.81 -0.63
N CYS A 213 -32.49 2.91 -0.67
CA CYS A 213 -31.37 3.14 0.25
C CYS A 213 -31.84 3.15 1.71
N TRP A 214 -32.90 3.89 2.01
CA TRP A 214 -33.49 3.94 3.35
C TRP A 214 -34.06 2.60 3.81
N LEU A 215 -34.71 1.84 2.92
CA LEU A 215 -35.18 0.48 3.22
C LEU A 215 -34.02 -0.46 3.55
N GLY A 216 -32.89 -0.36 2.85
CA GLY A 216 -31.68 -1.12 3.16
C GLY A 216 -31.12 -0.80 4.56
N VAL A 217 -31.05 0.49 4.91
CA VAL A 217 -30.62 0.94 6.25
C VAL A 217 -31.59 0.42 7.32
N LEU A 218 -32.90 0.57 7.10
CA LEU A 218 -33.92 0.12 8.05
C LEU A 218 -33.90 -1.40 8.21
N ALA A 219 -33.75 -2.15 7.12
CA ALA A 219 -33.63 -3.61 7.16
C ALA A 219 -32.41 -4.04 7.99
N TYR A 220 -31.28 -3.36 7.86
CA TYR A 220 -30.09 -3.63 8.68
C TYR A 220 -30.33 -3.37 10.18
N VAL A 221 -30.92 -2.22 10.51
CA VAL A 221 -31.21 -1.84 11.91
C VAL A 221 -32.22 -2.81 12.55
N LEU A 222 -33.25 -3.21 11.80
CA LEU A 222 -34.29 -4.14 12.25
C LEU A 222 -33.80 -5.60 12.27
N ALA A 223 -32.82 -5.98 11.44
CA ALA A 223 -32.24 -7.33 11.45
C ALA A 223 -31.67 -7.69 12.83
N GLY A 224 -31.12 -6.71 13.56
CA GLY A 224 -30.62 -6.87 14.93
C GLY A 224 -31.68 -7.27 15.97
N LEU A 225 -32.98 -7.11 15.67
CA LEU A 225 -34.08 -7.57 16.53
C LEU A 225 -34.33 -9.08 16.39
N LYS A 226 -34.14 -9.63 15.18
CA LYS A 226 -34.52 -11.01 14.83
C LYS A 226 -33.33 -11.96 14.80
N TRP A 227 -32.16 -11.49 14.38
CA TRP A 227 -30.97 -12.31 14.19
C TRP A 227 -29.80 -11.72 14.98
N ARG A 228 -29.50 -12.33 16.13
CA ARG A 228 -28.33 -11.97 16.95
C ARG A 228 -27.06 -12.70 16.54
N LYS A 229 -27.19 -13.91 16.01
CA LYS A 229 -26.08 -14.77 15.58
C LYS A 229 -26.38 -15.35 14.22
N ILE A 230 -25.46 -15.22 13.27
CA ILE A 230 -25.52 -15.91 11.98
C ILE A 230 -24.29 -16.81 11.88
N THR A 231 -24.50 -18.09 11.57
CA THR A 231 -23.44 -19.04 11.28
C THR A 231 -23.03 -18.94 9.82
N PHE A 232 -21.81 -18.50 9.55
CA PHE A 232 -21.24 -18.48 8.21
C PHE A 232 -20.00 -19.39 8.15
N ARG A 233 -20.09 -20.46 7.34
CA ARG A 233 -19.01 -21.47 7.16
C ARG A 233 -18.49 -22.05 8.49
N GLY A 234 -19.41 -22.37 9.41
CA GLY A 234 -19.07 -22.96 10.72
C GLY A 234 -18.56 -21.97 11.78
N LYS A 235 -18.47 -20.67 11.47
CA LYS A 235 -18.14 -19.62 12.43
C LYS A 235 -19.37 -18.78 12.76
N GLU A 236 -19.62 -18.55 14.03
CA GLU A 236 -20.67 -17.63 14.49
C GLU A 236 -20.20 -16.18 14.31
N ILE A 237 -21.01 -15.38 13.62
CA ILE A 237 -20.85 -13.93 13.48
C ILE A 237 -22.02 -13.28 14.23
N ASP A 238 -21.69 -12.48 15.24
CA ASP A 238 -22.68 -11.71 15.98
C ASP A 238 -23.09 -10.46 15.20
N LEU A 239 -24.39 -10.33 14.91
CA LEU A 239 -24.92 -9.11 14.30
C LEU A 239 -24.98 -7.99 15.34
N PRO A 240 -24.86 -6.73 14.90
CA PRO A 240 -25.04 -5.61 15.81
C PRO A 240 -26.45 -5.58 16.36
N SER A 241 -26.53 -5.39 17.68
CA SER A 241 -27.80 -5.04 18.32
C SER A 241 -28.38 -3.77 17.70
N THR A 242 -29.71 -3.62 17.72
CA THR A 242 -30.38 -2.41 17.21
C THR A 242 -29.78 -1.09 17.71
N PRO A 243 -29.47 -0.89 19.01
CA PRO A 243 -28.81 0.35 19.45
C PRO A 243 -27.39 0.52 18.87
N MET A 244 -26.64 -0.57 18.67
CA MET A 244 -25.34 -0.52 18.01
C MET A 244 -25.48 -0.14 16.52
N ALA A 245 -26.43 -0.74 15.81
CA ALA A 245 -26.70 -0.42 14.40
C ALA A 245 -27.16 1.04 14.21
N ILE A 246 -27.97 1.57 15.13
CA ILE A 246 -28.36 2.99 15.14
C ILE A 246 -27.13 3.86 15.39
N ALA A 247 -26.33 3.57 16.43
CA ALA A 247 -25.11 4.34 16.73
C ALA A 247 -24.14 4.33 15.53
N GLN A 248 -23.93 3.17 14.91
CA GLN A 248 -23.12 2.98 13.71
C GLN A 248 -23.61 3.86 12.55
N THR A 249 -24.93 3.86 12.30
CA THR A 249 -25.54 4.64 11.23
C THR A 249 -25.42 6.15 11.48
N VAL A 250 -25.70 6.60 12.70
CA VAL A 250 -25.63 8.02 13.09
C VAL A 250 -24.19 8.53 13.01
N VAL A 251 -23.23 7.78 13.54
CA VAL A 251 -21.80 8.14 13.47
C VAL A 251 -21.34 8.25 12.02
N ALA A 252 -21.77 7.33 11.15
CA ALA A 252 -21.39 7.35 9.74
C ALA A 252 -21.97 8.56 8.99
N ALA A 253 -23.26 8.85 9.17
CA ALA A 253 -23.91 10.00 8.56
C ALA A 253 -23.31 11.32 9.08
N ALA A 254 -23.03 11.41 10.38
CA ALA A 254 -22.43 12.60 10.99
C ALA A 254 -21.00 12.86 10.48
N ASP A 255 -20.19 11.81 10.28
CA ASP A 255 -18.84 11.94 9.74
C ASP A 255 -18.86 12.46 8.29
N MET A 256 -19.69 11.87 7.42
CA MET A 256 -19.82 12.34 6.04
C MET A 256 -20.34 13.78 5.96
N ALA A 257 -21.31 14.13 6.82
CA ALA A 257 -21.81 15.50 6.95
C ALA A 257 -20.70 16.46 7.41
N ALA A 258 -19.96 16.13 8.48
CA ALA A 258 -18.83 16.93 8.96
C ALA A 258 -17.76 17.11 7.88
N THR A 259 -17.49 16.05 7.09
CA THR A 259 -16.55 16.08 5.97
C THR A 259 -17.00 17.06 4.87
N ALA A 260 -18.29 17.04 4.49
CA ALA A 260 -18.85 18.01 3.55
C ALA A 260 -18.72 19.45 4.10
N GLY A 261 -18.88 19.61 5.42
CA GLY A 261 -18.71 20.88 6.11
C GLY A 261 -17.35 21.55 5.87
N ILE A 262 -16.28 20.75 5.70
CA ILE A 262 -14.92 21.27 5.44
C ILE A 262 -14.89 22.12 4.16
N ALA A 263 -15.54 21.65 3.09
CA ALA A 263 -15.60 22.40 1.85
C ALA A 263 -16.66 23.52 1.93
N TRP A 264 -17.81 23.26 2.55
CA TRP A 264 -18.91 24.23 2.65
C TRP A 264 -18.51 25.54 3.33
N VAL A 265 -17.78 25.47 4.46
CA VAL A 265 -17.35 26.67 5.20
C VAL A 265 -16.33 27.52 4.44
N LEU A 266 -15.73 26.97 3.37
CA LEU A 266 -14.78 27.69 2.51
C LEU A 266 -15.50 28.44 1.37
N LEU A 267 -16.77 28.15 1.10
CA LEU A 267 -17.54 28.91 0.13
C LEU A 267 -17.82 30.32 0.67
N PRO A 268 -17.94 31.32 -0.23
CA PRO A 268 -18.43 32.63 0.16
C PRO A 268 -19.79 32.53 0.87
N PRO A 269 -20.01 33.27 1.98
CA PRO A 269 -21.29 33.24 2.70
C PRO A 269 -22.47 33.54 1.78
N GLY A 270 -23.55 32.76 1.89
CA GLY A 270 -24.77 32.96 1.10
C GLY A 270 -24.75 32.35 -0.31
N THR A 271 -23.67 31.66 -0.72
CA THR A 271 -23.58 31.00 -2.04
C THR A 271 -24.59 29.86 -2.17
N ILE A 272 -24.65 28.99 -1.16
CA ILE A 272 -25.49 27.79 -1.11
C ILE A 272 -25.73 27.38 0.34
N ASP A 273 -26.93 26.92 0.66
CA ASP A 273 -27.21 26.36 1.98
C ASP A 273 -26.50 25.01 2.18
N TYR A 274 -26.32 24.62 3.43
CA TYR A 274 -25.57 23.41 3.75
C TYR A 274 -26.23 22.12 3.25
N THR A 275 -27.56 22.07 3.16
CA THR A 275 -28.28 20.86 2.73
C THR A 275 -28.06 20.60 1.25
N SER A 276 -28.23 21.64 0.43
CA SER A 276 -27.94 21.58 -1.01
C SER A 276 -26.47 21.30 -1.27
N PHE A 277 -25.54 21.89 -0.48
CA PHE A 277 -24.12 21.57 -0.61
C PHE A 277 -23.80 20.12 -0.25
N LEU A 278 -24.41 19.60 0.82
CA LEU A 278 -24.26 18.21 1.24
C LEU A 278 -24.72 17.26 0.12
N ALA A 279 -25.81 17.59 -0.58
CA ALA A 279 -26.26 16.86 -1.76
C ALA A 279 -25.21 16.81 -2.87
N ILE A 280 -24.67 17.98 -3.24
CA ILE A 280 -23.61 18.12 -4.24
C ILE A 280 -22.36 17.32 -3.84
N TYR A 281 -21.93 17.44 -2.59
CA TYR A 281 -20.76 16.77 -2.05
C TYR A 281 -20.92 15.25 -2.10
N ILE A 282 -22.05 14.72 -1.62
CA ILE A 282 -22.32 13.27 -1.59
C ILE A 282 -22.40 12.70 -3.00
N ALA A 283 -23.05 13.40 -3.94
CA ALA A 283 -23.11 12.98 -5.33
C ALA A 283 -21.69 12.94 -5.96
N SER A 284 -20.89 13.98 -5.73
CA SER A 284 -19.52 14.09 -6.24
C SER A 284 -18.59 13.03 -5.63
N TYR A 285 -18.70 12.79 -4.32
CA TYR A 285 -17.91 11.78 -3.61
C TYR A 285 -18.26 10.36 -4.06
N THR A 286 -19.56 10.08 -4.24
CA THR A 286 -20.03 8.78 -4.76
C THR A 286 -19.51 8.53 -6.18
N ALA A 287 -19.54 9.54 -7.06
CA ALA A 287 -18.96 9.43 -8.40
C ALA A 287 -17.45 9.12 -8.35
N GLY A 288 -16.70 9.78 -7.46
CA GLY A 288 -15.28 9.52 -7.25
C GLY A 288 -14.99 8.08 -6.78
N LEU A 289 -15.83 7.54 -5.88
CA LEU A 289 -15.69 6.17 -5.38
C LEU A 289 -16.03 5.11 -6.42
N VAL A 290 -17.12 5.29 -7.16
CA VAL A 290 -17.50 4.38 -8.25
C VAL A 290 -16.39 4.30 -9.29
N ALA A 291 -15.70 5.42 -9.55
CA ALA A 291 -14.57 5.44 -10.47
C ALA A 291 -13.32 4.69 -9.98
N SER A 292 -13.25 4.35 -8.69
CA SER A 292 -12.11 3.63 -8.09
C SER A 292 -10.75 4.30 -8.33
N VAL A 293 -10.74 5.61 -8.60
CA VAL A 293 -9.53 6.41 -8.83
C VAL A 293 -8.89 6.76 -7.47
N PRO A 294 -7.56 6.63 -7.31
CA PRO A 294 -6.88 7.06 -6.09
C PRO A 294 -7.23 8.50 -5.69
N GLY A 295 -7.69 8.69 -4.45
CA GLY A 295 -8.12 10.01 -3.93
C GLY A 295 -9.32 10.64 -4.66
N GLY A 296 -10.04 9.87 -5.48
CA GLY A 296 -11.12 10.38 -6.33
C GLY A 296 -10.67 11.48 -7.31
N LEU A 297 -9.35 11.57 -7.57
CA LEU A 297 -8.74 12.66 -8.34
C LEU A 297 -9.36 12.75 -9.74
N GLY A 298 -9.70 13.96 -10.14
CA GLY A 298 -10.35 14.26 -11.41
C GLY A 298 -11.86 14.04 -11.40
N VAL A 299 -12.36 12.88 -10.96
CA VAL A 299 -13.81 12.57 -11.01
C VAL A 299 -14.59 13.35 -9.96
N PHE A 300 -14.14 13.32 -8.70
CA PHE A 300 -14.74 14.13 -7.63
C PHE A 300 -14.67 15.63 -7.98
N ASP A 301 -13.50 16.07 -8.46
CA ASP A 301 -13.23 17.48 -8.74
C ASP A 301 -14.10 17.98 -9.91
N SER A 302 -14.25 17.17 -10.96
CA SER A 302 -15.10 17.49 -12.11
C SER A 302 -16.58 17.50 -11.74
N ALA A 303 -17.03 16.54 -10.92
CA ALA A 303 -18.42 16.52 -10.45
C ALA A 303 -18.74 17.76 -9.61
N MET A 304 -17.82 18.16 -8.72
CA MET A 304 -17.93 19.37 -7.92
C MET A 304 -17.94 20.65 -8.79
N LEU A 305 -17.06 20.71 -9.80
CA LEU A 305 -17.01 21.81 -10.78
C LEU A 305 -18.31 21.97 -11.57
N LEU A 306 -18.88 20.86 -12.02
CA LEU A 306 -20.14 20.86 -12.76
C LEU A 306 -21.33 21.26 -11.87
N ALA A 307 -21.35 20.77 -10.63
CA ALA A 307 -22.46 21.00 -9.71
C ALA A 307 -22.46 22.41 -9.10
N LEU A 308 -21.28 22.96 -8.76
CA LEU A 308 -21.15 24.31 -8.21
C LEU A 308 -21.03 25.40 -9.27
N GLY A 309 -20.78 25.04 -10.54
CA GLY A 309 -20.63 25.99 -11.64
C GLY A 309 -21.78 27.02 -11.79
N PRO A 310 -23.05 26.70 -11.47
CA PRO A 310 -24.13 27.68 -11.45
C PRO A 310 -24.05 28.73 -10.32
N TYR A 311 -23.31 28.44 -9.24
CA TYR A 311 -23.30 29.25 -8.01
C TYR A 311 -22.05 30.12 -7.88
N MET A 312 -20.93 29.69 -8.45
CA MET A 312 -19.63 30.34 -8.28
C MET A 312 -18.69 30.08 -9.45
N SER A 313 -17.63 30.90 -9.56
CA SER A 313 -16.68 30.80 -10.66
C SER A 313 -15.82 29.52 -10.56
N LYS A 314 -15.38 28.98 -11.71
CA LYS A 314 -14.51 27.79 -11.76
C LYS A 314 -13.20 27.95 -10.96
N PRO A 315 -12.47 29.10 -11.03
CA PRO A 315 -11.30 29.32 -10.18
C PRO A 315 -11.59 29.21 -8.69
N ASP A 316 -12.72 29.76 -8.22
CA ASP A 316 -13.11 29.72 -6.81
C ASP A 316 -13.42 28.29 -6.37
N ILE A 317 -14.10 27.49 -7.22
CA ILE A 317 -14.41 26.09 -6.92
C ILE A 317 -13.11 25.28 -6.78
N ILE A 318 -12.15 25.50 -7.68
CA ILE A 318 -10.83 24.86 -7.59
C ILE A 318 -10.10 25.29 -6.33
N GLY A 319 -10.15 26.57 -5.96
CA GLY A 319 -9.60 27.07 -4.71
C GLY A 319 -10.15 26.31 -3.49
N VAL A 320 -11.48 26.16 -3.41
CA VAL A 320 -12.15 25.39 -2.34
C VAL A 320 -11.73 23.92 -2.36
N ILE A 321 -11.70 23.27 -3.53
CA ILE A 321 -11.29 21.86 -3.66
C ILE A 321 -9.85 21.65 -3.20
N LEU A 322 -8.94 22.56 -3.56
CA LEU A 322 -7.53 22.48 -3.18
C LEU A 322 -7.35 22.60 -1.67
N VAL A 323 -8.01 23.55 -1.02
CA VAL A 323 -7.97 23.72 0.44
C VAL A 323 -8.64 22.54 1.15
N PHE A 324 -9.77 22.06 0.64
CA PHE A 324 -10.42 20.84 1.14
C PHE A 324 -9.47 19.64 1.09
N ARG A 325 -8.77 19.42 -0.03
CA ARG A 325 -7.77 18.35 -0.16
C ARG A 325 -6.59 18.55 0.78
N LEU A 326 -6.12 19.78 0.94
CA LEU A 326 -5.07 20.10 1.90
C LEU A 326 -5.47 19.68 3.32
N PHE A 327 -6.68 20.03 3.75
CA PHE A 327 -7.16 19.77 5.10
C PHE A 327 -7.54 18.30 5.34
N TYR A 328 -8.24 17.65 4.39
CA TYR A 328 -8.77 16.31 4.62
C TYR A 328 -7.84 15.18 4.16
N TYR A 329 -6.97 15.42 3.17
CA TYR A 329 -6.11 14.38 2.59
C TYR A 329 -4.64 14.59 2.96
N ILE A 330 -4.09 15.78 2.70
CA ILE A 330 -2.65 16.03 2.74
C ILE A 330 -2.13 16.20 4.17
N ILE A 331 -2.64 17.17 4.92
CA ILE A 331 -2.19 17.41 6.31
C ILE A 331 -2.35 16.16 7.17
N PRO A 332 -3.50 15.45 7.15
CA PRO A 332 -3.67 14.21 7.91
C PRO A 332 -2.69 13.11 7.52
N LEU A 333 -2.29 13.02 6.24
CA LEU A 333 -1.26 12.08 5.78
C LEU A 333 0.09 12.32 6.43
N PHE A 334 0.52 13.59 6.51
CA PHE A 334 1.74 13.96 7.21
C PHE A 334 1.65 13.70 8.71
N LEU A 335 0.51 14.00 9.33
CA LEU A 335 0.27 13.70 10.75
C LEU A 335 0.32 12.20 11.02
N ALA A 336 -0.36 11.38 10.22
CA ALA A 336 -0.35 9.92 10.36
C ALA A 336 1.07 9.37 10.20
N GLY A 337 1.81 9.83 9.18
CA GLY A 337 3.21 9.45 8.99
C GLY A 337 4.09 9.85 10.18
N GLY A 338 3.90 11.06 10.72
CA GLY A 338 4.56 11.54 11.94
C GLY A 338 4.27 10.68 13.16
N MET A 339 3.00 10.36 13.42
CA MET A 339 2.60 9.50 14.53
C MET A 339 3.22 8.10 14.41
N PHE A 340 3.33 7.55 13.20
CA PHE A 340 3.99 6.26 12.99
C PHE A 340 5.50 6.30 13.14
N ALA A 341 6.16 7.31 12.57
CA ALA A 341 7.60 7.48 12.74
C ALA A 341 7.94 7.63 14.23
N ALA A 342 7.16 8.42 14.96
CA ALA A 342 7.27 8.53 16.41
C ALA A 342 7.04 7.20 17.11
N HIS A 343 5.97 6.47 16.79
CA HIS A 343 5.68 5.16 17.37
C HIS A 343 6.83 4.14 17.17
N GLU A 344 7.42 4.10 15.98
CA GLU A 344 8.58 3.29 15.65
C GLU A 344 9.83 3.73 16.44
N LEU A 345 10.08 5.04 16.54
CA LEU A 345 11.19 5.61 17.31
C LEU A 345 11.09 5.24 18.80
N PHE A 346 9.87 5.31 19.38
CA PHE A 346 9.63 4.91 20.77
C PHE A 346 9.84 3.41 20.99
N LEU A 347 9.30 2.56 20.10
CA LEU A 347 9.51 1.10 20.16
C LEU A 347 11.01 0.73 20.11
N ARG A 348 11.79 1.43 19.29
CA ARG A 348 13.25 1.24 19.20
C ARG A 348 13.99 1.77 20.43
N GLY A 349 13.56 2.91 20.96
CA GLY A 349 14.09 3.48 22.20
C GLY A 349 13.91 2.52 23.36
N ASP A 350 12.71 1.98 23.53
CA ASP A 350 12.39 0.99 24.57
C ASP A 350 13.19 -0.30 24.40
N ALA A 351 13.36 -0.80 23.17
CA ALA A 351 14.18 -1.97 22.89
C ALA A 351 15.68 -1.73 23.16
N ALA A 352 16.19 -0.52 22.88
CA ALA A 352 17.57 -0.15 23.15
C ALA A 352 17.83 0.04 24.65
N LEU A 353 16.89 0.67 25.37
CA LEU A 353 16.92 0.83 26.83
C LEU A 353 16.81 -0.53 27.54
N ALA A 354 15.94 -1.42 27.06
CA ALA A 354 15.82 -2.78 27.57
C ALA A 354 17.08 -3.62 27.30
N ARG A 355 17.75 -3.46 26.15
CA ARG A 355 19.06 -4.09 25.88
C ARG A 355 20.17 -3.55 26.77
N LYS A 356 20.11 -2.28 27.15
CA LYS A 356 21.08 -1.67 28.07
C LYS A 356 20.87 -2.16 29.51
N LYS A 357 19.61 -2.23 29.94
CA LYS A 357 19.21 -2.69 31.28
C LYS A 357 19.36 -4.21 31.48
N GLY A 358 19.03 -5.01 30.47
CA GLY A 358 19.27 -6.47 30.47
C GLY A 358 20.73 -6.88 30.30
N ARG A 359 21.65 -5.93 30.14
CA ARG A 359 23.11 -6.16 30.19
C ARG A 359 23.67 -5.97 31.60
N GLU A 360 22.90 -5.37 32.51
CA GLU A 360 23.25 -5.17 33.93
C GLU A 360 22.56 -6.19 34.85
N ASP A 361 21.34 -6.65 34.54
CA ASP A 361 20.62 -7.66 35.33
C ASP A 361 20.65 -9.05 34.65
N SER A 362 21.61 -9.90 35.02
CA SER A 362 21.77 -11.26 34.48
C SER A 362 20.93 -12.35 35.18
N ASP A 363 19.96 -12.00 36.05
CA ASP A 363 19.31 -12.99 36.92
C ASP A 363 17.79 -12.85 37.13
N SER A 364 17.05 -12.31 36.14
CA SER A 364 15.58 -12.23 36.21
C SER A 364 14.87 -13.08 35.14
N PRO A 365 13.79 -13.81 35.49
CA PRO A 365 13.10 -14.71 34.57
C PRO A 365 12.46 -13.91 33.43
N ALA A 366 12.68 -14.40 32.22
CA ALA A 366 12.25 -13.76 30.99
C ALA A 366 10.73 -13.55 30.94
N ARG A 367 10.29 -12.28 30.99
CA ARG A 367 8.93 -11.90 30.59
C ARG A 367 8.67 -12.38 29.15
N PRO A 368 7.48 -12.91 28.84
CA PRO A 368 7.19 -13.49 27.52
C PRO A 368 7.35 -12.43 26.44
N ARG A 369 8.40 -12.62 25.63
CA ARG A 369 8.72 -11.81 24.47
C ARG A 369 7.58 -11.98 23.46
N ARG A 370 6.73 -10.95 23.34
CA ARG A 370 5.57 -10.94 22.42
C ARG A 370 5.99 -11.24 20.96
N PRO A 371 5.10 -11.85 20.16
CA PRO A 371 5.48 -12.80 19.12
C PRO A 371 5.66 -12.20 17.71
N SER A 372 6.49 -12.91 16.94
CA SER A 372 6.54 -13.08 15.47
C SER A 372 7.12 -11.98 14.57
N GLN A 373 8.08 -12.38 13.72
CA GLN A 373 8.66 -11.63 12.60
C GLN A 373 7.60 -11.11 11.59
N VAL A 374 6.41 -11.70 11.53
CA VAL A 374 5.22 -11.17 10.83
C VAL A 374 4.88 -9.73 11.22
N VAL A 375 5.10 -9.37 12.48
CA VAL A 375 4.91 -8.00 12.97
C VAL A 375 5.94 -7.05 12.33
N ARG A 376 7.17 -7.53 12.10
CA ARG A 376 8.28 -6.80 11.46
C ARG A 376 8.06 -6.61 9.95
N GLU A 377 7.43 -7.58 9.29
CA GLU A 377 7.10 -7.51 7.86
C GLU A 377 5.90 -6.61 7.59
N SER A 378 4.84 -6.71 8.40
CA SER A 378 3.70 -5.80 8.34
C SER A 378 4.08 -4.35 8.74
N GLU A 379 5.05 -4.19 9.65
CA GLU A 379 5.71 -2.92 9.97
C GLU A 379 6.40 -2.28 8.77
N ALA A 380 7.03 -3.11 7.94
CA ALA A 380 7.73 -2.70 6.73
C ALA A 380 6.76 -2.43 5.56
N ASP A 381 5.63 -3.15 5.42
CA ASP A 381 4.55 -2.89 4.44
C ASP A 381 3.93 -1.52 4.61
N PHE A 382 3.52 -1.22 5.82
CA PHE A 382 2.88 0.04 6.13
C PHE A 382 3.82 1.25 6.01
N SER A 383 5.03 1.16 6.59
CA SER A 383 5.99 2.29 6.56
C SER A 383 6.41 2.63 5.14
N VAL A 384 6.56 1.60 4.29
CA VAL A 384 6.82 1.78 2.85
C VAL A 384 5.64 2.43 2.13
N ALA A 385 4.39 2.02 2.42
CA ALA A 385 3.21 2.63 1.79
C ALA A 385 3.06 4.11 2.15
N VAL A 386 3.24 4.47 3.43
CA VAL A 386 3.22 5.87 3.88
C VAL A 386 4.35 6.67 3.26
N ALA A 387 5.58 6.14 3.31
CA ALA A 387 6.74 6.80 2.72
C ALA A 387 6.53 7.04 1.22
N THR A 388 6.00 6.05 0.49
CA THR A 388 5.65 6.15 -0.92
C THR A 388 4.64 7.27 -1.16
N GLY A 389 3.54 7.32 -0.39
CA GLY A 389 2.52 8.36 -0.52
C GLY A 389 3.04 9.77 -0.23
N VAL A 390 3.77 9.93 0.87
CA VAL A 390 4.40 11.21 1.27
C VAL A 390 5.38 11.69 0.20
N VAL A 391 6.26 10.80 -0.29
CA VAL A 391 7.26 11.14 -1.31
C VAL A 391 6.62 11.47 -2.65
N ALA A 392 5.59 10.74 -3.06
CA ALA A 392 4.83 11.05 -4.27
C ALA A 392 4.16 12.42 -4.18
N MET A 393 3.55 12.76 -3.03
CA MET A 393 2.94 14.07 -2.79
C MET A 393 3.98 15.20 -2.79
N CYS A 394 5.15 15.00 -2.19
CA CYS A 394 6.26 15.95 -2.31
C CYS A 394 6.71 16.13 -3.76
N GLY A 395 6.72 15.04 -4.54
CA GLY A 395 7.02 15.10 -5.96
C GLY A 395 6.03 15.97 -6.75
N VAL A 396 4.73 15.76 -6.54
CA VAL A 396 3.67 16.58 -7.12
C VAL A 396 3.78 18.04 -6.68
N LEU A 397 4.00 18.28 -5.39
CA LEU A 397 4.20 19.63 -4.84
C LEU A 397 5.34 20.36 -5.55
N LEU A 398 6.48 19.70 -5.75
CA LEU A 398 7.64 20.30 -6.44
C LEU A 398 7.41 20.51 -7.94
N MET A 399 6.55 19.72 -8.58
CA MET A 399 6.13 19.96 -9.97
C MET A 399 5.23 21.21 -10.08
N ILE A 400 4.36 21.43 -9.09
CA ILE A 400 3.41 22.56 -9.08
C ILE A 400 4.05 23.85 -8.54
N LEU A 401 5.05 23.76 -7.65
CA LEU A 401 5.61 24.92 -6.95
C LEU A 401 6.16 26.03 -7.89
N PRO A 402 6.94 25.74 -8.94
CA PRO A 402 7.46 26.78 -9.84
C PRO A 402 6.38 27.53 -10.61
N VAL A 403 5.18 26.98 -10.64
CA VAL A 403 4.00 27.47 -11.37
C VAL A 403 3.25 28.50 -10.55
N ILE A 404 3.05 28.21 -9.27
CA ILE A 404 2.34 29.08 -8.33
C ILE A 404 3.22 30.27 -7.93
N ASN A 405 4.52 30.02 -7.81
CA ASN A 405 5.50 31.02 -7.43
C ASN A 405 6.64 31.05 -8.48
N PRO A 406 6.37 31.61 -9.68
CA PRO A 406 7.44 31.98 -10.60
C PRO A 406 8.35 32.97 -9.87
N VAL A 407 9.67 32.83 -10.01
CA VAL A 407 10.63 33.69 -9.28
C VAL A 407 10.43 35.13 -9.74
N HIS A 408 9.65 35.91 -9.01
CA HIS A 408 9.72 37.36 -9.10
C HIS A 408 11.01 37.79 -8.41
N HIS A 409 11.83 38.56 -9.11
CA HIS A 409 13.19 38.95 -8.74
C HIS A 409 13.36 39.16 -7.23
N ALA A 410 14.01 38.21 -6.56
CA ALA A 410 14.29 38.33 -5.14
C ALA A 410 15.28 39.48 -4.92
N VAL A 411 14.83 40.49 -4.18
CA VAL A 411 15.69 41.53 -3.60
C VAL A 411 16.58 40.85 -2.55
N GLY A 412 17.81 40.52 -2.92
CA GLY A 412 18.74 39.77 -2.07
C GLY A 412 20.18 39.83 -2.58
N SER A 413 21.12 39.36 -1.76
CA SER A 413 22.55 39.38 -2.04
C SER A 413 22.92 38.65 -3.35
N LYS A 414 24.03 39.04 -3.99
CA LYS A 414 24.51 38.47 -5.27
C LYS A 414 24.59 36.94 -5.28
N ILE A 415 24.81 36.30 -4.12
CA ILE A 415 24.88 34.84 -3.96
C ILE A 415 23.50 34.19 -4.09
N ILE A 416 22.47 34.74 -3.42
CA ILE A 416 21.10 34.24 -3.53
C ILE A 416 20.59 34.43 -4.96
N MET A 417 20.97 35.52 -5.62
CA MET A 417 20.64 35.77 -7.02
C MET A 417 21.34 34.80 -8.00
N PHE A 418 22.59 34.43 -7.73
CA PHE A 418 23.32 33.41 -8.50
C PHE A 418 22.73 32.01 -8.33
N VAL A 419 22.43 31.61 -7.09
CA VAL A 419 21.86 30.29 -6.77
C VAL A 419 20.42 30.18 -7.29
N SER A 420 19.57 31.21 -7.11
CA SER A 420 18.19 31.21 -7.62
C SER A 420 18.10 31.20 -9.15
N ARG A 421 19.08 31.79 -9.85
CA ARG A 421 19.20 31.68 -11.32
C ARG A 421 19.64 30.29 -11.80
N GLN A 422 20.47 29.59 -11.03
CA GLN A 422 20.94 28.23 -11.36
C GLN A 422 19.92 27.15 -11.00
N VAL A 423 19.22 27.31 -9.87
CA VAL A 423 18.09 26.45 -9.45
C VAL A 423 16.80 26.94 -10.13
N GLY A 424 16.73 26.80 -11.46
CA GLY A 424 15.55 27.17 -12.24
C GLY A 424 14.33 26.31 -11.89
N GLY A 425 13.13 26.75 -12.31
CA GLY A 425 11.89 25.97 -12.15
C GLY A 425 11.98 24.55 -12.73
N TYR A 426 12.86 24.34 -13.72
CA TYR A 426 13.20 23.03 -14.27
C TYR A 426 13.87 22.08 -13.28
N ALA A 427 14.74 22.58 -12.39
CA ALA A 427 15.41 21.72 -11.39
C ALA A 427 14.41 21.20 -10.35
N LEU A 428 13.45 22.02 -9.93
CA LEU A 428 12.38 21.65 -9.00
C LEU A 428 11.38 20.68 -9.63
N THR A 429 10.96 20.92 -10.86
CA THR A 429 10.08 19.99 -11.60
C THR A 429 10.77 18.65 -11.86
N LEU A 430 12.06 18.66 -12.22
CA LEU A 430 12.86 17.44 -12.37
C LEU A 430 13.03 16.69 -11.05
N ALA A 431 13.32 17.39 -9.96
CA ALA A 431 13.37 16.81 -8.62
C ALA A 431 12.00 16.20 -8.25
N GLY A 432 10.91 16.89 -8.57
CA GLY A 432 9.55 16.40 -8.38
C GLY A 432 9.24 15.11 -9.14
N ALA A 433 9.54 15.08 -10.44
CA ALA A 433 9.41 13.89 -11.26
C ALA A 433 10.30 12.73 -10.76
N THR A 434 11.51 13.05 -10.30
CA THR A 434 12.43 12.08 -9.70
C THR A 434 11.89 11.52 -8.38
N LEU A 435 11.26 12.33 -7.53
CA LEU A 435 10.62 11.84 -6.31
C LEU A 435 9.42 10.93 -6.60
N ILE A 436 8.56 11.28 -7.57
CA ILE A 436 7.46 10.40 -8.03
C ILE A 436 8.05 9.08 -8.53
N ALA A 437 9.17 9.14 -9.26
CA ALA A 437 9.86 7.96 -9.75
C ALA A 437 10.39 7.07 -8.62
N LEU A 438 11.06 7.69 -7.67
CA LEU A 438 11.61 7.02 -6.50
C LEU A 438 10.53 6.47 -5.58
N ALA A 439 9.34 7.09 -5.51
CA ALA A 439 8.19 6.56 -4.77
C ALA A 439 7.79 5.16 -5.27
N VAL A 440 7.86 4.91 -6.58
CA VAL A 440 7.66 3.55 -7.13
C VAL A 440 8.80 2.61 -6.71
N GLY A 441 10.04 3.09 -6.66
CA GLY A 441 11.17 2.29 -6.14
C GLY A 441 11.02 1.96 -4.64
N LEU A 442 10.46 2.89 -3.85
CA LEU A 442 10.15 2.67 -2.44
C LEU A 442 9.07 1.61 -2.27
N SER A 443 7.98 1.68 -3.04
CA SER A 443 6.88 0.69 -2.97
C SER A 443 7.35 -0.73 -3.26
N GLN A 444 8.46 -0.87 -3.97
CA GLN A 444 9.12 -2.14 -4.25
C GLN A 444 10.25 -2.53 -3.29
N ARG A 445 10.40 -1.78 -2.19
CA ARG A 445 11.37 -2.02 -1.10
C ARG A 445 12.84 -1.89 -1.51
N VAL A 446 13.15 -1.11 -2.55
CA VAL A 446 14.53 -0.99 -3.07
C VAL A 446 15.39 -0.09 -2.18
N THR A 447 16.53 -0.61 -1.68
CA THR A 447 17.41 0.13 -0.75
C THR A 447 18.02 1.39 -1.37
N LEU A 448 18.43 1.31 -2.65
CA LEU A 448 18.98 2.47 -3.38
C LEU A 448 17.92 3.57 -3.56
N ALA A 449 16.66 3.20 -3.78
CA ALA A 449 15.57 4.16 -3.92
C ALA A 449 15.32 4.93 -2.62
N TRP A 450 15.43 4.27 -1.46
CA TRP A 450 15.39 4.92 -0.15
C TRP A 450 16.50 5.97 0.01
N GLY A 451 17.76 5.62 -0.27
CA GLY A 451 18.89 6.55 -0.17
C GLY A 451 18.77 7.74 -1.13
N ALA A 452 18.42 7.48 -2.39
CA ALA A 452 18.22 8.52 -3.39
C ALA A 452 17.05 9.44 -3.04
N THR A 453 15.97 8.91 -2.46
CA THR A 453 14.82 9.72 -2.01
C THR A 453 15.23 10.72 -0.94
N LEU A 454 15.97 10.26 0.08
CA LEU A 454 16.44 11.14 1.15
C LEU A 454 17.35 12.25 0.60
N PHE A 455 18.27 11.89 -0.30
CA PHE A 455 19.15 12.86 -0.95
C PHE A 455 18.36 13.91 -1.73
N VAL A 456 17.42 13.49 -2.59
CA VAL A 456 16.61 14.42 -3.38
C VAL A 456 15.70 15.28 -2.52
N LEU A 457 15.09 14.73 -1.46
CA LEU A 457 14.25 15.52 -0.53
C LEU A 457 15.06 16.58 0.21
N VAL A 458 16.23 16.24 0.74
CA VAL A 458 17.11 17.20 1.43
C VAL A 458 17.62 18.27 0.48
N LEU A 459 18.06 17.86 -0.73
CA LEU A 459 18.52 18.79 -1.76
C LEU A 459 17.39 19.73 -2.20
N ALA A 460 16.18 19.19 -2.42
CA ALA A 460 15.02 19.99 -2.79
C ALA A 460 14.60 20.95 -1.67
N ALA A 461 14.64 20.53 -0.40
CA ALA A 461 14.36 21.39 0.75
C ALA A 461 15.34 22.57 0.85
N ALA A 462 16.64 22.30 0.66
CA ALA A 462 17.66 23.34 0.63
C ALA A 462 17.46 24.28 -0.57
N ALA A 463 17.17 23.73 -1.76
CA ALA A 463 16.89 24.48 -2.97
C ALA A 463 15.65 25.38 -2.84
N THR A 464 14.54 24.88 -2.27
CA THR A 464 13.33 25.69 -2.06
C THR A 464 13.55 26.79 -1.04
N PHE A 465 14.34 26.53 0.00
CA PHE A 465 14.70 27.51 1.04
C PHE A 465 15.59 28.62 0.45
N LEU A 466 16.64 28.26 -0.28
CA LEU A 466 17.56 29.21 -0.92
C LEU A 466 16.90 30.04 -2.02
N ARG A 467 15.87 29.49 -2.68
CA ARG A 467 15.06 30.22 -3.68
C ARG A 467 14.13 31.26 -3.05
N GLY A 468 14.04 31.35 -1.72
CA GLY A 468 13.20 32.31 -1.01
C GLY A 468 11.70 31.98 -1.09
N ASN A 469 11.34 30.73 -1.37
CA ASN A 469 9.94 30.30 -1.30
C ASN A 469 9.44 30.32 0.16
N ALA A 470 8.13 30.29 0.34
CA ALA A 470 7.53 30.18 1.67
C ALA A 470 8.18 29.03 2.47
N PRO A 471 8.62 29.27 3.72
CA PRO A 471 9.38 28.30 4.50
C PRO A 471 8.62 27.00 4.72
N ALA A 472 7.28 27.04 4.67
CA ALA A 472 6.40 25.88 4.74
C ALA A 472 6.79 24.75 3.77
N VAL A 473 7.18 25.07 2.53
CA VAL A 473 7.52 24.05 1.53
C VAL A 473 8.80 23.31 1.93
N SER A 474 9.85 24.04 2.32
CA SER A 474 11.11 23.46 2.75
C SER A 474 10.95 22.64 4.03
N ILE A 475 10.09 23.09 4.95
CA ILE A 475 9.74 22.35 6.17
C ILE A 475 9.05 21.03 5.82
N VAL A 476 8.07 21.04 4.89
CA VAL A 476 7.38 19.80 4.47
C VAL A 476 8.35 18.81 3.83
N LEU A 477 9.25 19.26 2.95
CA LEU A 477 10.25 18.39 2.31
C LEU A 477 11.25 17.82 3.33
N GLY A 478 11.75 18.66 4.25
CA GLY A 478 12.65 18.24 5.32
C GLY A 478 11.98 17.27 6.30
N PHE A 479 10.73 17.55 6.68
CA PHE A 479 9.94 16.65 7.53
C PHE A 479 9.69 15.31 6.83
N SER A 480 9.41 15.31 5.53
CA SER A 480 9.29 14.07 4.75
C SER A 480 10.56 13.23 4.78
N ALA A 481 11.73 13.86 4.64
CA ALA A 481 13.01 13.18 4.75
C ALA A 481 13.19 12.57 6.15
N PHE A 482 12.85 13.33 7.19
CA PHE A 482 12.86 12.84 8.57
C PHE A 482 11.93 11.63 8.79
N LEU A 483 10.73 11.64 8.22
CA LEU A 483 9.79 10.52 8.31
C LEU A 483 10.30 9.25 7.62
N VAL A 484 10.98 9.37 6.48
CA VAL A 484 11.46 8.22 5.71
C VAL A 484 12.80 7.67 6.24
N ALA A 485 13.63 8.51 6.85
CA ALA A 485 14.96 8.16 7.34
C ALA A 485 15.03 6.96 8.31
N PRO A 486 14.17 6.83 9.35
CA PRO A 486 14.30 5.74 10.32
C PRO A 486 14.00 4.35 9.72
N PHE A 487 13.37 4.27 8.54
CA PHE A 487 12.89 3.01 7.97
C PHE A 487 13.87 2.28 7.04
N ARG A 488 15.19 2.57 7.10
CA ARG A 488 16.21 1.90 6.25
C ARG A 488 16.06 0.38 6.18
N ARG A 489 15.76 -0.28 7.31
CA ARG A 489 15.65 -1.75 7.41
C ARG A 489 14.42 -2.33 6.69
N CYS A 490 13.43 -1.51 6.36
CA CYS A 490 12.24 -1.93 5.62
C CYS A 490 12.51 -2.09 4.11
N TYR A 491 13.62 -1.51 3.63
CA TYR A 491 14.07 -1.54 2.24
C TYR A 491 15.23 -2.52 2.09
N TYR A 492 14.94 -3.81 2.11
CA TYR A 492 15.94 -4.88 2.03
C TYR A 492 16.26 -5.29 0.58
N ARG A 493 15.41 -4.93 -0.40
CA ARG A 493 15.59 -5.38 -1.78
C ARG A 493 16.76 -4.65 -2.44
N HIS A 494 17.84 -5.38 -2.70
CA HIS A 494 18.98 -4.85 -3.46
C HIS A 494 18.58 -4.56 -4.91
N ALA A 495 18.97 -3.39 -5.42
CA ALA A 495 18.65 -3.00 -6.79
C ALA A 495 19.39 -3.90 -7.78
N ARG A 496 18.77 -4.14 -8.95
CA ARG A 496 19.38 -4.87 -10.07
C ARG A 496 20.74 -4.29 -10.48
N LEU A 497 20.94 -2.98 -10.29
CA LEU A 497 22.19 -2.24 -10.50
C LEU A 497 23.42 -2.83 -9.79
N LEU A 498 23.21 -3.49 -8.65
CA LEU A 498 24.27 -4.06 -7.80
C LEU A 498 24.39 -5.58 -7.95
N SER A 499 23.42 -6.23 -8.60
CA SER A 499 23.29 -7.69 -8.64
C SER A 499 23.41 -8.28 -10.05
N GLU A 500 23.18 -7.48 -11.10
CA GLU A 500 23.39 -7.86 -12.50
C GLU A 500 24.10 -6.71 -13.26
N PRO A 501 24.93 -7.00 -14.27
CA PRO A 501 25.41 -5.96 -15.17
C PRO A 501 24.21 -5.25 -15.80
N LEU A 502 24.21 -3.92 -15.71
CA LEU A 502 23.15 -3.09 -16.25
C LEU A 502 22.93 -3.43 -17.73
N SER A 503 21.68 -3.75 -18.10
CA SER A 503 21.31 -3.92 -19.51
C SER A 503 21.68 -2.66 -20.28
N PHE A 504 22.22 -2.85 -21.49
CA PHE A 504 22.57 -1.77 -22.41
C PHE A 504 21.42 -0.76 -22.58
N THR A 505 20.17 -1.24 -22.61
CA THR A 505 18.96 -0.39 -22.70
C THR A 505 18.77 0.52 -21.48
N THR A 506 19.10 0.05 -20.27
CA THR A 506 18.97 0.81 -19.02
C THR A 506 20.08 1.85 -18.90
N ILE A 507 21.31 1.49 -19.28
CA ILE A 507 22.45 2.43 -19.35
C ILE A 507 22.15 3.53 -20.36
N LEU A 508 21.70 3.16 -21.56
CA LEU A 508 21.33 4.09 -22.62
C LEU A 508 20.20 5.04 -22.16
N SER A 509 19.20 4.51 -21.46
CA SER A 509 18.09 5.32 -20.92
C SER A 509 18.54 6.30 -19.83
N LEU A 510 19.47 5.88 -18.96
CA LEU A 510 20.09 6.75 -17.95
C LEU A 510 20.96 7.85 -18.58
N ILE A 511 21.77 7.51 -19.59
CA ILE A 511 22.60 8.47 -20.32
C ILE A 511 21.72 9.48 -21.07
N LEU A 512 20.67 9.02 -21.74
CA LEU A 512 19.70 9.89 -22.41
C LEU A 512 18.93 10.77 -21.41
N LEU A 513 18.56 10.24 -20.24
CA LEU A 513 17.87 11.01 -19.19
C LEU A 513 18.76 12.12 -18.64
N ILE A 514 20.03 11.79 -18.34
CA ILE A 514 21.04 12.75 -17.89
C ILE A 514 21.32 13.77 -18.99
N GLY A 515 21.44 13.34 -20.25
CA GLY A 515 21.61 14.21 -21.41
C GLY A 515 20.43 15.16 -21.60
N CYS A 516 19.19 14.68 -21.43
CA CYS A 516 18.00 15.52 -21.46
C CYS A 516 17.97 16.52 -20.30
N ALA A 517 18.31 16.10 -19.08
CA ALA A 517 18.40 16.98 -17.93
C ALA A 517 19.46 18.10 -18.10
N LEU A 518 20.61 17.77 -18.68
CA LEU A 518 21.68 18.72 -19.00
C LEU A 518 21.25 19.69 -20.11
N LEU A 519 20.61 19.19 -21.18
CA LEU A 519 20.09 20.02 -22.28
C LEU A 519 18.99 20.98 -21.81
N ILE A 520 18.08 20.54 -20.93
CA ILE A 520 17.08 21.41 -20.29
C ILE A 520 17.76 22.52 -19.48
N GLY A 521 18.85 22.19 -18.77
CA GLY A 521 19.64 23.17 -18.01
C GLY A 521 20.33 24.23 -18.88
N THR A 522 20.56 23.96 -20.17
CA THR A 522 21.19 24.89 -21.10
C THR A 522 20.23 25.84 -21.81
N HIS A 523 18.93 25.48 -21.94
CA HIS A 523 17.92 26.34 -22.57
C HIS A 523 17.33 27.33 -21.56
N ARG A 524 18.03 28.47 -21.40
CA ARG A 524 17.80 29.49 -20.37
C ARG A 524 16.66 30.50 -20.62
N GLU A 525 15.96 30.44 -21.76
CA GLU A 525 15.08 31.55 -22.20
C GLU A 525 13.58 31.23 -22.37
N ALA A 526 13.11 30.02 -22.05
CA ALA A 526 11.66 29.77 -22.04
C ALA A 526 11.05 30.19 -20.70
N THR A 527 10.84 31.50 -20.55
CA THR A 527 9.92 32.10 -19.58
C THR A 527 8.50 31.57 -19.82
N ASP A 528 7.83 31.27 -18.71
CA ASP A 528 6.39 31.02 -18.56
C ASP A 528 5.84 29.62 -18.86
N SER A 529 6.16 28.73 -17.91
CA SER A 529 5.19 27.77 -17.34
C SER A 529 4.97 26.42 -18.03
N TRP A 530 4.96 25.36 -17.21
CA TRP A 530 4.74 23.95 -17.58
C TRP A 530 3.45 23.67 -18.38
N TRP A 531 2.40 24.50 -18.29
CA TRP A 531 1.17 24.30 -19.06
C TRP A 531 1.35 24.57 -20.56
N GLN A 532 2.37 25.34 -20.96
CA GLN A 532 2.74 25.49 -22.37
C GLN A 532 3.27 24.17 -22.98
N LEU A 533 3.52 23.12 -22.19
CA LEU A 533 3.69 21.75 -22.71
C LEU A 533 2.38 21.12 -23.20
N PHE A 534 1.22 21.52 -22.66
CA PHE A 534 -0.10 20.99 -23.02
C PHE A 534 -0.86 21.83 -24.07
N VAL A 535 -0.38 23.05 -24.35
CA VAL A 535 -0.85 23.95 -25.42
C VAL A 535 0.10 23.82 -26.64
N PRO A 536 -0.40 23.67 -27.87
CA PRO A 536 0.45 23.32 -29.00
C PRO A 536 1.11 24.54 -29.65
N GLU A 537 2.31 24.97 -29.21
CA GLU A 537 3.25 25.73 -30.07
C GLU A 537 4.76 25.45 -29.78
N GLY A 538 5.52 25.14 -30.83
CA GLY A 538 6.90 25.61 -31.09
C GLY A 538 8.16 25.03 -30.39
N SER A 539 8.20 24.74 -29.08
CA SER A 539 9.51 24.69 -28.37
C SER A 539 10.20 23.32 -28.30
N HIS A 540 11.49 23.25 -28.68
CA HIS A 540 12.40 22.10 -28.52
C HIS A 540 12.53 21.60 -27.07
N ALA A 541 12.33 22.49 -26.08
CA ALA A 541 12.35 22.14 -24.66
C ALA A 541 11.23 21.16 -24.27
N ARG A 542 10.11 21.12 -25.02
CA ARG A 542 8.98 20.21 -24.78
C ARG A 542 9.38 18.75 -25.00
N TRP A 543 10.11 18.48 -26.08
CA TRP A 543 10.60 17.14 -26.40
C TRP A 543 11.58 16.65 -25.34
N ILE A 544 12.45 17.53 -24.83
CA ILE A 544 13.47 17.13 -23.86
C ILE A 544 12.83 16.78 -22.50
N VAL A 545 11.82 17.55 -22.04
CA VAL A 545 11.10 17.24 -20.79
C VAL A 545 10.22 16.01 -20.91
N THR A 546 9.51 15.83 -22.03
CA THR A 546 8.67 14.64 -22.27
C THR A 546 9.51 13.38 -22.44
N VAL A 547 10.64 13.47 -23.14
CA VAL A 547 11.62 12.38 -23.25
C VAL A 547 12.27 12.10 -21.91
N ALA A 548 12.64 13.11 -21.12
CA ALA A 548 13.15 12.92 -19.76
C ALA A 548 12.11 12.24 -18.85
N GLY A 549 10.83 12.65 -18.91
CA GLY A 549 9.75 11.99 -18.18
C GLY A 549 9.53 10.54 -18.61
N ALA A 550 9.54 10.27 -19.93
CA ALA A 550 9.39 8.93 -20.48
C ALA A 550 10.60 8.02 -20.14
N LEU A 551 11.81 8.57 -20.16
CA LEU A 551 13.02 7.87 -19.77
C LEU A 551 13.07 7.62 -18.26
N ALA A 552 12.61 8.57 -17.44
CA ALA A 552 12.42 8.34 -16.01
C ALA A 552 11.42 7.21 -15.77
N LEU A 553 10.29 7.19 -16.49
CA LEU A 553 9.32 6.08 -16.43
C LEU A 553 9.90 4.73 -16.90
N LEU A 554 10.75 4.72 -17.93
CA LEU A 554 11.45 3.52 -18.39
C LEU A 554 12.53 3.06 -17.40
N VAL A 555 13.25 3.98 -16.77
CA VAL A 555 14.22 3.70 -15.71
C VAL A 555 13.49 3.14 -14.48
N ILE A 556 12.35 3.72 -14.09
CA ILE A 556 11.46 3.15 -13.07
C ILE A 556 11.06 1.74 -13.47
N ALA A 557 10.47 1.55 -14.64
CA ALA A 557 9.95 0.25 -15.08
C ALA A 557 11.02 -0.83 -15.21
N SER A 558 12.29 -0.44 -15.46
CA SER A 558 13.42 -1.36 -15.56
C SER A 558 14.07 -1.68 -14.22
N LEU A 559 14.18 -0.69 -13.31
CA LEU A 559 14.61 -0.87 -11.93
C LEU A 559 13.55 -1.58 -11.07
N ALA A 560 12.28 -1.44 -11.47
CA ALA A 560 11.11 -2.05 -10.86
C ALA A 560 10.95 -3.55 -11.18
N ARG A 561 11.79 -4.10 -12.08
CA ARG A 561 11.77 -5.52 -12.39
C ARG A 561 12.52 -6.28 -11.30
N PRO A 562 11.97 -7.41 -10.82
CA PRO A 562 12.68 -8.25 -9.86
C PRO A 562 14.10 -8.57 -10.33
N GLY A 563 15.09 -8.35 -9.47
CA GLY A 563 16.39 -8.99 -9.62
C GLY A 563 16.19 -10.50 -9.55
N ARG A 564 16.86 -11.26 -10.43
CA ARG A 564 16.77 -12.71 -10.39
C ARG A 564 17.45 -13.23 -9.14
N VAL A 565 16.86 -14.22 -8.48
CA VAL A 565 17.54 -14.90 -7.37
C VAL A 565 18.77 -15.58 -7.97
N ILE A 566 19.96 -15.17 -7.52
CA ILE A 566 21.21 -15.78 -7.98
C ILE A 566 21.25 -17.20 -7.44
N VAL A 567 21.10 -18.16 -8.35
CA VAL A 567 21.32 -19.58 -8.09
C VAL A 567 22.81 -19.85 -8.26
N ARG A 568 23.46 -20.32 -7.19
CA ARG A 568 24.82 -20.84 -7.30
C ARG A 568 24.73 -22.27 -7.82
N SER A 569 25.49 -22.59 -8.86
CA SER A 569 25.52 -23.93 -9.43
C SER A 569 26.11 -24.93 -8.43
N TRP A 570 25.61 -26.16 -8.44
CA TRP A 570 26.11 -27.22 -7.57
C TRP A 570 27.40 -27.81 -8.15
N ASN A 571 28.53 -27.19 -7.83
CA ASN A 571 29.88 -27.62 -8.24
C ASN A 571 30.69 -28.00 -6.99
N GLU A 572 31.79 -28.74 -7.14
CA GLU A 572 32.65 -29.19 -6.02
C GLU A 572 32.95 -28.07 -5.00
N ARG A 573 33.45 -26.91 -5.47
CA ARG A 573 33.72 -25.74 -4.62
C ARG A 573 32.52 -25.24 -3.82
N ASN A 574 31.33 -25.24 -4.43
CA ASN A 574 30.11 -24.76 -3.79
C ASN A 574 29.52 -25.78 -2.82
N ALA A 575 29.68 -27.07 -3.13
CA ALA A 575 29.32 -28.15 -2.23
C ALA A 575 30.23 -28.18 -0.99
N GLU A 576 31.55 -28.04 -1.17
CA GLU A 576 32.52 -27.89 -0.07
C GLU A 576 32.17 -26.71 0.84
N TRP A 577 31.84 -25.56 0.25
CA TRP A 577 31.39 -24.41 1.02
C TRP A 577 30.10 -24.70 1.78
N TYR A 578 29.10 -25.33 1.17
CA TYR A 578 27.86 -25.69 1.87
C TYR A 578 28.12 -26.64 3.05
N TYR A 579 28.94 -27.67 2.87
CA TYR A 579 29.28 -28.61 3.93
C TYR A 579 30.14 -28.01 5.04
N SER A 580 30.77 -26.85 4.79
CA SER A 580 31.49 -26.08 5.82
C SER A 580 30.58 -25.26 6.74
N LEU A 581 29.29 -25.10 6.38
CA LEU A 581 28.32 -24.35 7.17
C LEU A 581 27.77 -25.20 8.32
N ASP A 582 27.48 -24.55 9.44
CA ASP A 582 26.81 -25.17 10.58
C ASP A 582 25.44 -25.73 10.16
N HIS A 583 25.01 -26.86 10.72
CA HIS A 583 23.73 -27.51 10.39
C HIS A 583 23.58 -27.94 8.92
N ALA A 584 24.67 -28.04 8.15
CA ALA A 584 24.63 -28.64 6.83
C ALA A 584 24.17 -30.09 6.87
N ILE A 585 23.40 -30.49 5.86
CA ILE A 585 22.97 -31.88 5.73
C ILE A 585 24.23 -32.73 5.42
N PRO A 586 24.52 -33.82 6.17
CA PRO A 586 25.79 -34.55 6.07
C PRO A 586 26.10 -35.12 4.69
N ALA A 587 25.05 -35.53 3.98
CA ALA A 587 25.12 -35.92 2.59
C ALA A 587 23.85 -35.39 1.94
N VAL A 588 24.00 -34.52 0.92
CA VAL A 588 22.84 -34.19 0.10
C VAL A 588 22.40 -35.49 -0.58
N PRO A 589 21.15 -35.96 -0.35
CA PRO A 589 20.72 -37.28 -0.79
C PRO A 589 20.88 -37.48 -2.30
N GLY A 590 20.94 -38.72 -2.79
CA GLY A 590 21.15 -39.03 -4.21
C GLY A 590 20.17 -38.31 -5.16
N GLY A 591 20.66 -37.86 -6.33
CA GLY A 591 19.90 -37.16 -7.38
C GLY A 591 20.52 -35.84 -7.86
N VAL A 592 20.05 -35.32 -9.00
CA VAL A 592 20.57 -34.07 -9.61
C VAL A 592 20.14 -32.85 -8.77
N VAL A 593 21.06 -32.32 -7.96
CA VAL A 593 20.90 -31.02 -7.30
C VAL A 593 21.05 -29.94 -8.36
N HIS A 594 20.03 -29.10 -8.53
CA HIS A 594 20.00 -28.11 -9.61
C HIS A 594 20.72 -26.81 -9.23
N GLY A 595 21.01 -26.62 -7.94
CA GLY A 595 21.76 -25.50 -7.42
C GLY A 595 21.53 -25.29 -5.93
N MET A 596 22.09 -24.20 -5.43
CA MET A 596 21.84 -23.72 -4.07
C MET A 596 21.53 -22.23 -4.07
N VAL A 597 20.71 -21.82 -3.10
CA VAL A 597 20.41 -20.42 -2.82
C VAL A 597 21.11 -20.05 -1.52
N ALA A 598 21.95 -19.02 -1.57
CA ALA A 598 22.60 -18.45 -0.39
C ALA A 598 21.78 -17.30 0.20
N GLY A 599 21.99 -17.00 1.48
CA GLY A 599 21.35 -15.91 2.20
C GLY A 599 21.87 -14.53 1.78
N GLU A 600 21.29 -13.47 2.32
CA GLU A 600 21.68 -12.08 2.02
C GLU A 600 23.09 -11.76 2.52
N THR A 601 23.46 -12.21 3.73
CA THR A 601 24.81 -12.04 4.27
C THR A 601 25.79 -13.07 3.72
N GLY A 602 25.27 -14.10 3.03
CA GLY A 602 26.07 -15.18 2.47
C GLY A 602 26.66 -16.09 3.55
N THR A 603 26.04 -16.13 4.73
CA THR A 603 26.45 -16.97 5.87
C THR A 603 25.50 -18.15 6.08
N ALA A 604 24.41 -18.24 5.31
CA ALA A 604 23.55 -19.41 5.23
C ALA A 604 23.24 -19.82 3.77
N ALA A 605 22.85 -21.07 3.55
CA ALA A 605 22.43 -21.59 2.25
C ALA A 605 21.51 -22.81 2.31
N ILE A 606 20.72 -23.01 1.25
CA ILE A 606 19.88 -24.19 1.05
C ILE A 606 20.09 -24.78 -0.36
N PRO A 607 20.38 -26.09 -0.48
CA PRO A 607 20.35 -26.78 -1.75
C PRO A 607 18.92 -27.04 -2.18
N PHE A 608 18.66 -27.02 -3.49
CA PHE A 608 17.32 -27.26 -4.01
C PHE A 608 17.30 -28.08 -5.30
N ARG A 609 16.12 -28.63 -5.59
CA ARG A 609 15.83 -29.39 -6.81
C ARG A 609 14.66 -28.78 -7.54
N ARG A 610 14.69 -28.87 -8.88
CA ARG A 610 13.53 -28.57 -9.73
C ARG A 610 12.95 -29.90 -10.19
N ARG A 611 11.65 -30.12 -9.95
CA ARG A 611 10.99 -31.32 -10.46
C ARG A 611 9.50 -31.04 -10.69
N GLY A 612 9.04 -31.25 -11.92
CA GLY A 612 7.66 -30.92 -12.32
C GLY A 612 7.34 -29.44 -12.10
N ASN A 613 6.26 -29.15 -11.37
CA ASN A 613 5.82 -27.79 -11.03
C ASN A 613 6.39 -27.28 -9.70
N PHE A 614 7.43 -27.94 -9.14
CA PHE A 614 7.93 -27.65 -7.81
C PHE A 614 9.42 -27.29 -7.80
N VAL A 615 9.76 -26.32 -6.94
CA VAL A 615 11.11 -26.09 -6.43
C VAL A 615 11.15 -26.62 -5.01
N ILE A 616 11.95 -27.67 -4.80
CA ILE A 616 12.03 -28.40 -3.54
C ILE A 616 13.33 -28.00 -2.82
N GLY A 617 13.20 -27.30 -1.69
CA GLY A 617 14.30 -27.06 -0.77
C GLY A 617 14.58 -28.30 0.06
N LEU A 618 15.84 -28.69 0.16
CA LEU A 618 16.28 -29.86 0.92
C LEU A 618 16.69 -29.43 2.33
N GLY A 619 15.90 -29.85 3.31
CA GLY A 619 16.07 -29.54 4.73
C GLY A 619 15.82 -28.09 5.09
N ASP A 620 16.24 -27.74 6.31
CA ASP A 620 16.37 -26.34 6.72
C ASP A 620 17.67 -25.72 6.15
N PRO A 621 17.73 -24.38 6.00
CA PRO A 621 18.96 -23.70 5.63
C PRO A 621 20.12 -24.06 6.58
N ALA A 622 21.30 -24.32 6.01
CA ALA A 622 22.54 -24.47 6.75
C ALA A 622 23.20 -23.11 6.97
N GLY A 623 23.88 -22.91 8.08
CA GLY A 623 24.62 -21.70 8.44
C GLY A 623 23.99 -20.92 9.60
N ASP A 624 24.29 -19.62 9.66
CA ASP A 624 23.83 -18.74 10.75
C ASP A 624 22.29 -18.67 10.78
N ASP A 625 21.69 -18.99 11.93
CA ASP A 625 20.25 -18.91 12.16
C ASP A 625 19.68 -17.50 11.97
N ALA A 626 20.51 -16.45 12.05
CA ALA A 626 20.10 -15.09 11.73
C ALA A 626 19.91 -14.84 10.21
N ASP A 627 20.64 -15.56 9.36
CA ASP A 627 20.58 -15.46 7.88
C ASP A 627 19.67 -16.56 7.27
N ALA A 628 19.42 -17.66 7.99
CA ALA A 628 18.54 -18.75 7.55
C ALA A 628 17.15 -18.30 7.06
N PRO A 629 16.44 -17.35 7.71
CA PRO A 629 15.18 -16.84 7.17
C PRO A 629 15.34 -16.22 5.76
N SER A 630 16.42 -15.48 5.51
CA SER A 630 16.63 -14.83 4.21
C SER A 630 16.74 -15.86 3.07
N VAL A 631 17.33 -17.03 3.37
CA VAL A 631 17.45 -18.16 2.45
C VAL A 631 16.09 -18.75 2.08
N ILE A 632 15.22 -18.98 3.06
CA ILE A 632 13.87 -19.53 2.87
C ILE A 632 13.06 -18.61 1.94
N TRP A 633 13.11 -17.30 2.19
CA TRP A 633 12.43 -16.29 1.37
C TRP A 633 12.99 -16.24 -0.06
N ARG A 634 14.31 -16.30 -0.24
CA ARG A 634 14.93 -16.31 -1.57
C ARG A 634 14.61 -17.57 -2.37
N LEU A 635 14.49 -18.73 -1.72
CA LEU A 635 14.10 -19.95 -2.41
C LEU A 635 12.64 -19.89 -2.88
N ARG A 636 11.75 -19.36 -2.04
CA ARG A 636 10.36 -19.09 -2.43
C ARG A 636 10.29 -18.12 -3.61
N ASP A 637 11.05 -17.03 -3.56
CA ASP A 637 11.09 -16.05 -4.64
C ASP A 637 11.63 -16.65 -5.95
N LEU A 638 12.59 -17.57 -5.88
CA LEU A 638 13.06 -18.33 -7.04
C LEU A 638 11.93 -19.17 -7.65
N ALA A 639 11.18 -19.91 -6.82
CA ALA A 639 10.04 -20.70 -7.29
C ALA A 639 9.00 -19.83 -8.00
N LEU A 640 8.64 -18.70 -7.39
CA LEU A 640 7.69 -17.74 -7.97
C LEU A 640 8.20 -17.11 -9.27
N GLN A 641 9.50 -16.81 -9.38
CA GLN A 641 10.12 -16.29 -10.60
C GLN A 641 10.08 -17.29 -11.76
N GLU A 642 10.14 -18.58 -11.46
CA GLU A 642 10.08 -19.67 -12.44
C GLU A 642 8.64 -20.13 -12.72
N GLY A 643 7.64 -19.56 -12.04
CA GLY A 643 6.24 -19.99 -12.15
C GLY A 643 5.96 -21.35 -11.51
N LEU A 644 6.84 -21.79 -10.61
CA LEU A 644 6.81 -23.05 -9.88
C LEU A 644 6.35 -22.81 -8.43
N GLN A 645 5.93 -23.87 -7.75
CA GLN A 645 5.50 -23.84 -6.35
C GLN A 645 6.66 -24.22 -5.40
N PRO A 646 6.85 -23.49 -4.30
CA PRO A 646 7.89 -23.80 -3.32
C PRO A 646 7.44 -24.92 -2.37
N VAL A 647 8.32 -25.89 -2.13
CA VAL A 647 8.14 -26.97 -1.16
C VAL A 647 9.44 -27.12 -0.36
N PHE A 648 9.34 -27.31 0.95
CA PHE A 648 10.49 -27.60 1.80
C PHE A 648 10.34 -28.99 2.40
N TRP A 649 11.38 -29.80 2.29
CA TRP A 649 11.36 -31.21 2.67
C TRP A 649 12.33 -31.49 3.81
N GLY A 650 11.90 -32.22 4.84
CA GLY A 650 12.77 -32.57 5.95
C GLY A 650 13.15 -31.35 6.80
N THR A 651 12.18 -30.45 7.02
CA THR A 651 12.36 -29.26 7.84
C THR A 651 12.22 -29.61 9.32
N GLY A 652 13.01 -28.96 10.18
CA GLY A 652 12.91 -29.10 11.62
C GLY A 652 11.84 -28.18 12.22
N GLU A 653 11.58 -28.34 13.52
CA GLU A 653 10.57 -27.56 14.23
C GLU A 653 10.89 -26.06 14.33
N VAL A 654 12.17 -25.70 14.27
CA VAL A 654 12.65 -24.34 14.52
C VAL A 654 12.09 -23.33 13.51
N PHE A 655 12.00 -23.69 12.22
CA PHE A 655 11.57 -22.77 11.16
C PHE A 655 10.11 -22.90 10.77
N LEU A 656 9.33 -23.79 11.41
CA LEU A 656 7.90 -23.96 11.14
C LEU A 656 7.10 -22.64 11.14
N PRO A 657 7.32 -21.71 12.10
CA PRO A 657 6.62 -20.42 12.06
C PRO A 657 6.92 -19.62 10.78
N ILE A 658 8.15 -19.70 10.26
CA ILE A 658 8.56 -18.99 9.04
C ILE A 658 7.93 -19.64 7.80
N TYR A 659 7.83 -20.97 7.76
CA TYR A 659 7.14 -21.68 6.68
C TYR A 659 5.64 -21.36 6.65
N ASP A 660 5.00 -21.27 7.82
CA ASP A 660 3.61 -20.85 7.94
C ASP A 660 3.43 -19.38 7.47
N ASP A 661 4.37 -18.50 7.80
CA ASP A 661 4.36 -17.08 7.42
C ASP A 661 4.45 -16.87 5.90
N ILE A 662 5.17 -17.73 5.17
CA ILE A 662 5.22 -17.70 3.69
C ILE A 662 4.02 -18.40 3.03
N GLY A 663 3.01 -18.82 3.81
CA GLY A 663 1.77 -19.41 3.32
C GLY A 663 1.84 -20.92 3.04
N LEU A 664 2.85 -21.61 3.57
CA LEU A 664 2.94 -23.06 3.52
C LEU A 664 2.28 -23.67 4.76
N VAL A 665 1.86 -24.92 4.67
CA VAL A 665 1.34 -25.72 5.77
C VAL A 665 2.34 -26.84 6.03
N SER A 666 2.77 -26.96 7.27
CA SER A 666 3.77 -27.94 7.69
C SER A 666 3.12 -29.23 8.22
N TRP A 667 3.56 -30.38 7.73
CA TRP A 667 3.03 -31.71 8.09
C TRP A 667 4.15 -32.62 8.59
N PRO A 668 3.94 -33.39 9.68
CA PRO A 668 4.96 -34.31 10.17
C PRO A 668 5.16 -35.48 9.20
N LEU A 669 6.41 -35.93 9.06
CA LEU A 669 6.79 -37.07 8.22
C LEU A 669 6.50 -38.39 8.93
N GLU A 670 5.73 -39.27 8.27
CA GLU A 670 5.46 -40.62 8.79
C GLU A 670 6.78 -41.43 8.84
N GLY A 671 7.09 -41.96 10.03
CA GLY A 671 8.31 -42.75 10.27
C GLY A 671 9.57 -41.93 10.62
N MET A 672 9.49 -40.59 10.67
CA MET A 672 10.62 -39.72 11.03
C MET A 672 10.19 -38.67 12.07
N PRO A 673 10.32 -38.95 13.37
CA PRO A 673 9.93 -38.01 14.42
C PRO A 673 10.77 -36.72 14.35
N GLY A 674 10.11 -35.56 14.40
CA GLY A 674 10.75 -34.23 14.41
C GLY A 674 11.03 -33.61 13.03
N LEU A 675 10.67 -34.29 11.93
CA LEU A 675 10.79 -33.77 10.57
C LEU A 675 9.44 -33.46 9.94
N TYR A 676 9.39 -32.38 9.17
CA TYR A 676 8.19 -31.86 8.54
C TYR A 676 8.36 -31.66 7.02
N VAL A 677 7.23 -31.61 6.33
CA VAL A 677 7.11 -31.16 4.93
C VAL A 677 6.22 -29.93 4.91
N SER A 678 6.74 -28.83 4.38
CA SER A 678 6.01 -27.57 4.26
C SER A 678 5.61 -27.33 2.81
N CYS A 679 4.31 -27.27 2.53
CA CYS A 679 3.74 -27.18 1.17
C CYS A 679 2.51 -26.24 1.09
N PRO A 680 2.13 -25.74 -0.09
CA PRO A 680 0.97 -24.85 -0.22
C PRO A 680 -0.37 -25.53 0.14
N SER A 681 -1.26 -24.80 0.82
CA SER A 681 -2.55 -25.31 1.32
C SER A 681 -3.51 -25.85 0.23
N GLU A 682 -3.38 -25.41 -1.02
CA GLU A 682 -4.22 -25.89 -2.13
C GLU A 682 -3.92 -27.35 -2.54
N GLN A 683 -2.79 -27.90 -2.08
CA GLN A 683 -2.31 -29.24 -2.44
C GLN A 683 -2.32 -30.22 -1.27
N ILE A 684 -3.05 -29.89 -0.19
CA ILE A 684 -3.21 -30.73 1.01
C ILE A 684 -3.63 -32.17 0.67
N GLY A 685 -4.52 -32.35 -0.31
CA GLY A 685 -4.96 -33.69 -0.73
C GLY A 685 -3.85 -34.53 -1.37
N LEU A 686 -2.91 -33.87 -2.05
CA LEU A 686 -1.80 -34.49 -2.78
C LEU A 686 -0.71 -34.97 -1.82
N VAL A 687 -0.40 -34.15 -0.80
CA VAL A 687 0.57 -34.50 0.27
C VAL A 687 -0.03 -35.52 1.27
N ARG A 688 -1.33 -35.48 1.52
CA ARG A 688 -2.03 -36.48 2.36
C ARG A 688 -2.08 -37.87 1.71
N ALA A 689 -2.19 -37.94 0.39
CA ALA A 689 -2.11 -39.19 -0.37
C ALA A 689 -0.68 -39.76 -0.39
N LEU A 690 0.33 -38.89 -0.38
CA LEU A 690 1.75 -39.22 -0.24
C LEU A 690 2.09 -39.83 1.14
N LEU A 691 1.56 -39.26 2.23
CA LEU A 691 1.86 -39.71 3.60
C LEU A 691 1.18 -41.05 3.95
N THR A 692 -0.09 -41.25 3.58
CA THR A 692 -0.88 -42.40 4.06
C THR A 692 -0.81 -43.68 3.21
N GLY A 693 -0.06 -43.68 2.10
CA GLY A 693 0.10 -44.85 1.22
C GLY A 693 -1.18 -45.38 0.55
N ARG A 694 -2.32 -44.70 0.69
CA ARG A 694 -3.58 -45.08 0.04
C ARG A 694 -3.76 -44.33 -1.28
N LYS A 695 -3.90 -45.09 -2.38
CA LYS A 695 -4.44 -44.59 -3.64
C LYS A 695 -5.72 -43.80 -3.35
N GLY A 696 -5.74 -42.53 -3.71
CA GLY A 696 -6.90 -41.66 -3.58
C GLY A 696 -8.05 -42.17 -4.43
N GLY A 697 -8.91 -43.01 -3.86
CA GLY A 697 -10.25 -43.24 -4.36
C GLY A 697 -11.05 -41.95 -4.15
N GLY A 698 -11.37 -41.26 -5.24
CA GLY A 698 -12.26 -40.11 -5.22
C GLY A 698 -13.62 -40.51 -4.63
N ARG A 699 -13.91 -40.04 -3.43
CA ARG A 699 -15.30 -39.80 -3.00
C ARG A 699 -15.32 -38.63 -2.04
N ALA A 700 -16.00 -37.57 -2.50
CA ALA A 700 -16.39 -36.44 -1.68
C ALA A 700 -17.08 -36.94 -0.40
N VAL A 701 -16.52 -36.63 0.76
CA VAL A 701 -17.23 -36.76 2.03
C VAL A 701 -18.11 -35.53 2.19
N ARG A 702 -19.38 -35.70 1.79
CA ARG A 702 -20.50 -35.02 2.44
C ARG A 702 -20.74 -35.71 3.80
N SER A 703 -21.04 -34.88 4.80
CA SER A 703 -21.74 -35.15 6.09
C SER A 703 -21.03 -35.86 7.26
N ALA A 704 -21.33 -35.29 8.45
CA ALA A 704 -21.15 -35.70 9.85
C ALA A 704 -19.72 -35.56 10.41
N SER A 705 -19.43 -34.80 11.46
CA SER A 705 -20.22 -34.24 12.59
C SER A 705 -19.60 -32.94 13.10
#